data_AF-A0A931Z9E1-F1
#
_entry.id   AF-A0A931Z9E1-F1
#
_cell.length_a   1.000
_cell.length_b   1.000
_cell.length_c   1.000
_cell.angle_alpha   90.00
_cell.angle_beta   90.00
_cell.angle_gamma   90.00
#
_symmetry.space_group_name_H-M   'P 1'
#
loop_
_entity.id
_entity.type
_entity.pdbx_description
1 polymer ?
#
loop_
_entity_poly.entity_id
_entity_poly.type
_entity_poly.pdbx_seq_one_letter_code
_entity_poly.pdbx_strand_id
1 'polypeptide(L)'
;MQAFENTSLWQNSLSDMAFTRDADARNRLRDRLLDMRSRANHLVSLIPQDIPGLTVHDVTHLDALWETASLIAGPTYPLNPAEGFVFGAAVLLHDSAMSLAAYPGGLAEIKATPEWRDAVANHLRATGKEITPEHIDSASLEISRAALADVLRDFHARRAGELPFVEWPSPDGTRESLIQDSDLRNAYGHIIGQIAASHWWPTSELRNLPQRVNAGPGVPADWHVSPLKLACLLRVADAAHVDHRRAPRFLRALIQPEGASATHWAFQTHLGKPSIDKTFLVYTGSPFDIEEAGAWWLCYDMLALIDDELRSVHSLLDASDMASFAATAVKNAKSPEAVATLITTRRWKPVDTELRVSDVPALVKLLGGERLYGADPAVPLRELIQNAADAIRARRLLANLEPTAGKIVVQIRKDKHGAAWIDIEDDGIGMSSSVLTGALLDFGKSFWGSAAMRREFPGLQSKGLKPTGRFGIGFFSVFMLGDEVTVTSRRHDAAASDTHTLDFRKGLRMRPILREPVLEEALGNPGTRVSVRLRTPPDEPTGLLYRGSTGTAKNLISLRMLVARHSPAVDVTVHVVQDGSSEIAIAANDWLSEEPKTLLSRTAGDRNDLIERGVAFMIANLRELKDPVTGRSHGRACICPTSSTYYTAEGVITVGGFLAAKIQHIVGVLSGEPRTVARDSAQPTVPPEVLREWATNQAKLISAAKISGEQKLNAAEIVMLLGGTAPELPVAIQDGEFLTSDALEALLRGLVEVEVYMGKELDYDDDDDVRPKDFSADLSVSKKLIFLPNRSPTILKLGDQSWPECLPGLFSANHLKTCEEVFHRTLERAWGSLPEYDEDKRTVGEVHGTEIVRYVRIYVRPVDISRYLEEPDPPAAGVGV
;
A
#
# COMPACT_ATOMS: atom_id res chain seq x y z
N MET A 1 -27.77 -47.40 -11.05
CA MET A 1 -28.24 -46.03 -10.80
C MET A 1 -27.33 -45.40 -9.77
N GLN A 2 -26.69 -44.30 -10.15
CA GLN A 2 -25.86 -43.48 -9.27
C GLN A 2 -26.77 -42.66 -8.32
N ALA A 3 -26.25 -42.17 -7.19
CA ALA A 3 -27.07 -41.53 -6.15
C ALA A 3 -27.84 -40.29 -6.67
N PHE A 4 -27.23 -39.49 -7.53
CA PHE A 4 -27.84 -38.29 -8.10
C PHE A 4 -29.02 -38.59 -9.04
N GLU A 5 -29.05 -39.78 -9.66
CA GLU A 5 -30.15 -40.16 -10.54
C GLU A 5 -31.46 -40.31 -9.75
N ASN A 6 -31.41 -40.52 -8.43
CA ASN A 6 -32.60 -40.61 -7.57
C ASN A 6 -33.17 -39.26 -7.15
N THR A 7 -32.52 -38.15 -7.52
CA THR A 7 -32.92 -36.81 -7.08
C THR A 7 -34.18 -36.35 -7.81
N SER A 8 -35.01 -35.51 -7.17
CA SER A 8 -36.27 -35.05 -7.77
C SER A 8 -36.06 -34.29 -9.07
N LEU A 9 -35.04 -33.42 -9.14
CA LEU A 9 -34.73 -32.67 -10.36
C LEU A 9 -34.32 -33.60 -11.50
N TRP A 10 -33.50 -34.62 -11.24
CA TRP A 10 -33.14 -35.62 -12.25
C TRP A 10 -34.36 -36.45 -12.67
N GLN A 11 -35.13 -36.94 -11.70
CA GLN A 11 -36.30 -37.77 -11.96
C GLN A 11 -37.37 -37.04 -12.78
N ASN A 12 -37.56 -35.74 -12.54
CA ASN A 12 -38.54 -34.95 -13.28
C ASN A 12 -38.07 -34.57 -14.69
N SER A 13 -36.76 -34.50 -14.93
CA SER A 13 -36.18 -33.99 -16.19
C SER A 13 -35.57 -35.06 -17.10
N LEU A 14 -34.74 -35.96 -16.57
CA LEU A 14 -33.87 -36.84 -17.36
C LEU A 14 -34.07 -38.34 -17.09
N SER A 15 -34.99 -38.73 -16.20
CA SER A 15 -35.30 -40.16 -15.95
C SER A 15 -35.77 -40.90 -17.21
N ASP A 16 -35.56 -42.21 -17.21
CA ASP A 16 -36.02 -43.07 -18.30
C ASP A 16 -37.53 -43.23 -18.31
N MET A 17 -38.15 -42.86 -19.43
CA MET A 17 -39.60 -42.85 -19.63
C MET A 17 -39.92 -43.55 -20.94
N ALA A 18 -39.89 -44.88 -20.94
CA ALA A 18 -40.06 -45.73 -22.13
C ALA A 18 -41.41 -45.56 -22.88
N PHE A 19 -42.37 -44.82 -22.32
CA PHE A 19 -43.75 -44.71 -22.83
C PHE A 19 -44.23 -43.27 -23.07
N THR A 20 -43.33 -42.27 -23.13
CA THR A 20 -43.70 -40.88 -23.44
C THR A 20 -43.41 -40.51 -24.90
N ARG A 21 -44.24 -39.62 -25.49
CA ARG A 21 -44.09 -39.15 -26.89
C ARG A 21 -42.69 -38.60 -27.20
N ASP A 22 -42.04 -38.01 -26.21
CA ASP A 22 -40.75 -37.34 -26.34
C ASP A 22 -39.59 -38.12 -25.67
N ALA A 23 -39.78 -39.44 -25.47
CA ALA A 23 -38.81 -40.32 -24.80
C ALA A 23 -37.43 -40.30 -25.48
N ASP A 24 -37.38 -40.34 -26.81
CA ASP A 24 -36.13 -40.36 -27.58
C ASP A 24 -35.32 -39.06 -27.40
N ALA A 25 -36.00 -37.91 -27.41
CA ALA A 25 -35.36 -36.61 -27.21
C ALA A 25 -34.80 -36.49 -25.79
N ARG A 26 -35.56 -36.94 -24.77
CA ARG A 26 -35.11 -36.99 -23.38
C ARG A 26 -33.92 -37.92 -23.20
N ASN A 27 -34.00 -39.14 -23.74
CA ASN A 27 -32.94 -40.15 -23.63
C ASN A 27 -31.66 -39.66 -24.33
N ARG A 28 -31.76 -39.01 -25.50
CA ARG A 28 -30.61 -38.36 -26.14
C ARG A 28 -29.94 -37.35 -25.21
N LEU A 29 -30.70 -36.44 -24.60
CA LEU A 29 -30.15 -35.44 -23.68
C LEU A 29 -29.47 -36.09 -22.48
N ARG A 30 -30.11 -37.10 -21.86
CA ARG A 30 -29.54 -37.86 -20.75
C ARG A 30 -28.22 -38.52 -21.14
N ASP A 31 -28.21 -39.26 -22.24
CA ASP A 31 -27.05 -40.06 -22.65
C ASP A 31 -25.87 -39.16 -23.03
N ARG A 32 -26.14 -37.99 -23.65
CA ARG A 32 -25.11 -36.97 -23.91
C ARG A 32 -24.58 -36.31 -22.64
N LEU A 33 -25.42 -36.09 -21.64
CA LEU A 33 -24.97 -35.58 -20.34
C LEU A 33 -24.10 -36.62 -19.60
N LEU A 34 -24.45 -37.90 -19.66
CA LEU A 34 -23.66 -38.97 -19.05
C LEU A 34 -22.30 -39.18 -19.74
N ASP A 35 -22.25 -39.07 -21.07
CA ASP A 35 -20.99 -39.04 -21.83
C ASP A 35 -20.11 -37.84 -21.40
N MET A 36 -20.71 -36.65 -21.33
CA MET A 36 -20.04 -35.45 -20.86
C MET A 36 -19.54 -35.60 -19.41
N ARG A 37 -20.31 -36.23 -18.52
CA ARG A 37 -19.90 -36.53 -17.14
C ARG A 37 -18.67 -37.43 -17.10
N SER A 38 -18.63 -38.47 -17.93
CA SER A 38 -17.46 -39.36 -18.02
C SER A 38 -16.20 -38.58 -18.41
N ARG A 39 -16.34 -37.63 -19.34
CA ARG A 39 -15.23 -36.78 -19.82
C ARG A 39 -14.80 -35.76 -18.76
N ALA A 40 -15.76 -35.06 -18.15
CA ALA A 40 -15.50 -34.09 -17.09
C ALA A 40 -14.80 -34.73 -15.88
N ASN A 41 -15.16 -35.98 -15.52
CA ASN A 41 -14.49 -36.74 -14.47
C ASN A 41 -12.97 -36.84 -14.67
N HIS A 42 -12.49 -36.97 -15.91
CA HIS A 42 -11.05 -37.00 -16.18
C HIS A 42 -10.37 -35.68 -15.81
N LEU A 43 -11.03 -34.53 -16.03
CA LEU A 43 -10.48 -33.22 -15.66
C LEU A 43 -10.46 -33.03 -14.15
N VAL A 44 -11.62 -33.21 -13.50
CA VAL A 44 -11.75 -32.95 -12.06
C VAL A 44 -10.97 -33.92 -11.18
N SER A 45 -10.70 -35.14 -11.66
CA SER A 45 -9.85 -36.10 -10.95
C SER A 45 -8.40 -35.64 -10.76
N LEU A 46 -7.95 -34.64 -11.55
CA LEU A 46 -6.61 -34.07 -11.47
C LEU A 46 -6.51 -32.86 -10.55
N ILE A 47 -7.64 -32.29 -10.10
CA ILE A 47 -7.64 -31.12 -9.19
C ILE A 47 -6.82 -31.36 -7.92
N PRO A 48 -6.87 -32.53 -7.23
CA PRO A 48 -6.04 -32.76 -6.04
C PRO A 48 -4.53 -32.75 -6.33
N GLN A 49 -4.13 -33.05 -7.57
CA GLN A 49 -2.73 -32.98 -7.99
C GLN A 49 -2.31 -31.53 -8.29
N ASP A 50 -3.17 -30.77 -8.96
CA ASP A 50 -2.88 -29.40 -9.39
C ASP A 50 -3.04 -28.37 -8.25
N ILE A 51 -3.94 -28.63 -7.30
CA ILE A 51 -4.22 -27.78 -6.12
C ILE A 51 -4.17 -28.64 -4.86
N PRO A 52 -2.97 -28.99 -4.36
CA PRO A 52 -2.82 -29.85 -3.19
C PRO A 52 -3.50 -29.30 -1.93
N GLY A 53 -4.14 -30.19 -1.17
CA GLY A 53 -4.81 -29.84 0.08
C GLY A 53 -6.17 -29.16 -0.07
N LEU A 54 -6.63 -28.88 -1.30
CA LEU A 54 -8.02 -28.47 -1.53
C LEU A 54 -8.99 -29.55 -1.04
N THR A 55 -10.17 -29.14 -0.56
CA THR A 55 -11.26 -30.08 -0.23
C THR A 55 -11.68 -30.86 -1.48
N VAL A 56 -12.50 -31.90 -1.35
CA VAL A 56 -12.92 -32.72 -2.49
C VAL A 56 -13.68 -31.87 -3.52
N HIS A 57 -13.18 -31.83 -4.76
CA HIS A 57 -13.78 -31.17 -5.94
C HIS A 57 -13.83 -32.13 -7.14
N ASP A 58 -13.87 -33.44 -6.88
CA ASP A 58 -13.99 -34.46 -7.94
C ASP A 58 -15.45 -34.68 -8.38
N VAL A 59 -15.70 -35.68 -9.22
CA VAL A 59 -17.05 -35.98 -9.74
C VAL A 59 -18.07 -36.27 -8.62
N THR A 60 -17.64 -36.73 -7.45
CA THR A 60 -18.55 -37.00 -6.32
C THR A 60 -19.12 -35.69 -5.76
N HIS A 61 -18.35 -34.60 -5.80
CA HIS A 61 -18.84 -33.27 -5.46
C HIS A 61 -19.87 -32.79 -6.48
N LEU A 62 -19.56 -32.92 -7.78
CA LEU A 62 -20.45 -32.51 -8.87
C LEU A 62 -21.79 -33.25 -8.82
N ASP A 63 -21.77 -34.56 -8.58
CA ASP A 63 -22.97 -35.37 -8.42
C ASP A 63 -23.81 -34.95 -7.22
N ALA A 64 -23.16 -34.62 -6.10
CA ALA A 64 -23.84 -34.18 -4.90
C ALA A 64 -24.54 -32.82 -5.08
N LEU A 65 -24.15 -32.01 -6.08
CA LEU A 65 -24.88 -30.77 -6.39
C LEU A 65 -26.30 -31.02 -6.88
N TRP A 66 -26.58 -32.17 -7.52
CA TRP A 66 -27.96 -32.56 -7.82
C TRP A 66 -28.78 -32.86 -6.56
N GLU A 67 -28.16 -33.46 -5.54
CA GLU A 67 -28.80 -33.68 -4.23
C GLU A 67 -29.10 -32.35 -3.54
N THR A 68 -28.11 -31.47 -3.45
CA THR A 68 -28.25 -30.15 -2.79
C THR A 68 -29.24 -29.26 -3.54
N ALA A 69 -29.16 -29.21 -4.87
CA ALA A 69 -30.10 -28.46 -5.71
C ALA A 69 -31.54 -28.98 -5.55
N SER A 70 -31.73 -30.30 -5.55
CA SER A 70 -33.07 -30.89 -5.39
C SER A 70 -33.64 -30.65 -4.01
N LEU A 71 -32.80 -30.69 -2.97
CA LEU A 71 -33.19 -30.30 -1.62
C LEU A 71 -33.67 -28.83 -1.63
N ILE A 72 -32.82 -27.90 -2.07
CA ILE A 72 -33.11 -26.45 -2.04
C ILE A 72 -34.33 -26.09 -2.89
N ALA A 73 -34.42 -26.59 -4.12
CA ALA A 73 -35.51 -26.28 -5.04
C ALA A 73 -36.84 -26.89 -4.58
N GLY A 74 -36.79 -28.07 -3.95
CA GLY A 74 -37.96 -28.82 -3.50
C GLY A 74 -38.38 -29.93 -4.48
N PRO A 75 -39.18 -30.90 -4.01
CA PRO A 75 -39.50 -32.12 -4.77
C PRO A 75 -40.32 -31.87 -6.04
N THR A 76 -41.08 -30.78 -6.07
CA THR A 76 -41.99 -30.44 -7.17
C THR A 76 -41.48 -29.28 -8.03
N TYR A 77 -40.22 -28.87 -7.87
CA TYR A 77 -39.68 -27.75 -8.64
C TYR A 77 -39.62 -28.13 -10.13
N PRO A 78 -40.21 -27.30 -11.02
CA PRO A 78 -40.31 -27.66 -12.43
C PRO A 78 -38.94 -27.59 -13.10
N LEU A 79 -38.53 -28.65 -13.79
CA LEU A 79 -37.34 -28.66 -14.64
C LEU A 79 -37.62 -29.51 -15.86
N ASN A 80 -37.67 -28.90 -17.05
CA ASN A 80 -37.86 -29.67 -18.28
C ASN A 80 -36.56 -30.38 -18.70
N PRO A 81 -36.59 -31.37 -19.61
CA PRO A 81 -35.39 -32.13 -19.96
C PRO A 81 -34.25 -31.29 -20.57
N ALA A 82 -34.55 -30.24 -21.35
CA ALA A 82 -33.51 -29.35 -21.88
C ALA A 82 -32.85 -28.52 -20.76
N GLU A 83 -33.64 -28.00 -19.83
CA GLU A 83 -33.13 -27.36 -18.62
C GLU A 83 -32.31 -28.32 -17.77
N GLY A 84 -32.74 -29.58 -17.62
CA GLY A 84 -32.00 -30.63 -16.93
C GLY A 84 -30.64 -30.91 -17.56
N PHE A 85 -30.58 -30.97 -18.90
CA PHE A 85 -29.33 -31.10 -19.63
C PHE A 85 -28.40 -29.90 -19.40
N VAL A 86 -28.90 -28.68 -19.57
CA VAL A 86 -28.10 -27.45 -19.43
C VAL A 86 -27.62 -27.28 -17.99
N PHE A 87 -28.46 -27.53 -16.99
CA PHE A 87 -28.09 -27.50 -15.58
C PHE A 87 -27.01 -28.53 -15.27
N GLY A 88 -27.22 -29.79 -15.67
CA GLY A 88 -26.23 -30.84 -15.48
C GLY A 88 -24.90 -30.54 -16.16
N ALA A 89 -24.92 -30.03 -17.39
CA ALA A 89 -23.73 -29.64 -18.10
C ALA A 89 -22.99 -28.49 -17.40
N ALA A 90 -23.70 -27.47 -16.92
CA ALA A 90 -23.09 -26.37 -16.17
C ALA A 90 -22.51 -26.83 -14.83
N VAL A 91 -23.19 -27.71 -14.10
CA VAL A 91 -22.67 -28.40 -12.90
C VAL A 91 -21.36 -29.10 -13.22
N LEU A 92 -21.27 -29.83 -14.35
CA LEU A 92 -20.05 -30.53 -14.70
C LEU A 92 -18.87 -29.59 -15.00
N LEU A 93 -19.13 -28.38 -15.52
CA LEU A 93 -18.08 -27.48 -16.00
C LEU A 93 -17.61 -26.44 -14.99
N HIS A 94 -18.44 -26.02 -14.02
CA HIS A 94 -18.13 -24.86 -13.17
C HIS A 94 -16.76 -24.96 -12.46
N ASP A 95 -16.46 -26.12 -11.88
CA ASP A 95 -15.18 -26.42 -11.20
C ASP A 95 -14.17 -27.16 -12.07
N SER A 96 -14.56 -27.68 -13.23
CA SER A 96 -13.64 -28.42 -14.13
C SER A 96 -12.43 -27.60 -14.56
N ALA A 97 -12.55 -26.27 -14.55
CA ALA A 97 -11.48 -25.35 -14.87
C ALA A 97 -10.44 -25.16 -13.74
N MET A 98 -10.64 -25.75 -12.56
CA MET A 98 -9.63 -25.79 -11.48
C MET A 98 -8.52 -26.83 -11.73
N SER A 99 -8.54 -27.50 -12.89
CA SER A 99 -7.56 -28.49 -13.33
C SER A 99 -6.68 -27.91 -14.44
N LEU A 100 -5.38 -28.17 -14.41
CA LEU A 100 -4.48 -27.79 -15.49
C LEU A 100 -4.87 -28.44 -16.83
N ALA A 101 -5.51 -29.60 -16.79
CA ALA A 101 -6.00 -30.28 -17.99
C ALA A 101 -7.10 -29.50 -18.73
N ALA A 102 -7.74 -28.52 -18.08
CA ALA A 102 -8.68 -27.58 -18.70
C ALA A 102 -8.02 -26.61 -19.73
N TYR A 103 -6.70 -26.65 -19.83
CA TYR A 103 -5.87 -25.78 -20.67
C TYR A 103 -5.14 -26.65 -21.71
N PRO A 104 -5.57 -26.67 -22.99
CA PRO A 104 -4.94 -27.49 -24.01
C PRO A 104 -3.44 -27.22 -24.20
N GLY A 105 -2.97 -25.99 -23.95
CA GLY A 105 -1.54 -25.64 -23.94
C GLY A 105 -0.82 -25.95 -22.62
N GLY A 106 -1.52 -26.54 -21.65
CA GLY A 106 -0.99 -26.94 -20.34
C GLY A 106 -0.38 -25.78 -19.56
N LEU A 107 0.70 -26.05 -18.83
CA LEU A 107 1.35 -25.04 -17.99
C LEU A 107 1.92 -23.87 -18.81
N ALA A 108 2.27 -24.09 -20.08
CA ALA A 108 2.77 -23.03 -20.95
C ALA A 108 1.68 -21.99 -21.27
N GLU A 109 0.43 -22.42 -21.44
CA GLU A 109 -0.73 -21.52 -21.63
C GLU A 109 -0.91 -20.63 -20.41
N ILE A 110 -0.90 -21.21 -19.21
CA ILE A 110 -1.04 -20.45 -17.94
C ILE A 110 0.16 -19.51 -17.72
N LYS A 111 1.39 -19.99 -17.93
CA LYS A 111 2.60 -19.18 -17.74
C LYS A 111 2.66 -17.95 -18.65
N ALA A 112 1.97 -18.00 -19.80
CA ALA A 112 1.88 -16.88 -20.72
C ALA A 112 0.89 -15.80 -20.27
N THR A 113 0.06 -16.06 -19.26
CA THR A 113 -0.98 -15.10 -18.86
C THR A 113 -0.47 -14.07 -17.83
N PRO A 114 -1.03 -12.84 -17.81
CA PRO A 114 -0.70 -11.84 -16.80
C PRO A 114 -0.96 -12.31 -15.36
N GLU A 115 -2.00 -13.12 -15.17
CA GLU A 115 -2.44 -13.66 -13.89
C GLU A 115 -1.36 -14.54 -13.24
N TRP A 116 -0.69 -15.38 -14.05
CA TRP A 116 0.45 -16.16 -13.58
C TRP A 116 1.58 -15.28 -13.04
N ARG A 117 1.96 -14.25 -13.80
CA ARG A 117 3.04 -13.35 -13.39
C ARG A 117 2.68 -12.61 -12.09
N ASP A 118 1.41 -12.21 -11.93
CA ASP A 118 0.92 -11.58 -10.71
C ASP A 118 0.91 -12.53 -9.50
N ALA A 119 0.47 -13.77 -9.69
CA ALA A 119 0.49 -14.80 -8.63
C ALA A 119 1.93 -15.09 -8.17
N VAL A 120 2.86 -15.28 -9.11
CA VAL A 120 4.28 -15.46 -8.81
C VAL A 120 4.85 -14.23 -8.07
N ALA A 121 4.53 -13.02 -8.53
CA ALA A 121 4.98 -11.79 -7.88
C ALA A 121 4.46 -11.68 -6.44
N ASN A 122 3.23 -12.12 -6.14
CA ASN A 122 2.71 -12.13 -4.76
C ASN A 122 3.54 -13.02 -3.84
N HIS A 123 3.78 -14.27 -4.25
CA HIS A 123 4.57 -15.22 -3.48
C HIS A 123 6.02 -14.75 -3.30
N LEU A 124 6.60 -14.10 -4.31
CA LEU A 124 7.92 -13.49 -4.19
C LEU A 124 7.95 -12.31 -3.21
N ARG A 125 6.93 -11.45 -3.16
CA ARG A 125 6.88 -10.30 -2.23
C ARG A 125 6.88 -10.75 -0.79
N ALA A 126 6.21 -11.87 -0.49
CA ALA A 126 6.19 -12.45 0.86
C ALA A 126 7.60 -12.84 1.36
N THR A 127 8.59 -12.99 0.46
CA THR A 127 9.98 -13.27 0.82
C THR A 127 10.82 -12.02 1.16
N GLY A 128 10.27 -10.82 0.98
CA GLY A 128 10.94 -9.55 1.30
C GLY A 128 12.02 -9.08 0.30
N LYS A 129 12.19 -9.77 -0.84
CA LYS A 129 13.16 -9.40 -1.89
C LYS A 129 12.58 -8.43 -2.92
N GLU A 130 13.43 -7.59 -3.50
CA GLU A 130 13.05 -6.76 -4.65
C GLU A 130 12.79 -7.64 -5.87
N ILE A 131 11.64 -7.44 -6.53
CA ILE A 131 11.18 -8.28 -7.62
C ILE A 131 11.55 -7.62 -8.94
N THR A 132 12.28 -8.36 -9.77
CA THR A 132 12.54 -8.01 -11.17
C THR A 132 11.80 -9.00 -12.08
N PRO A 133 11.60 -8.68 -13.38
CA PRO A 133 11.03 -9.63 -14.33
C PRO A 133 11.75 -10.98 -14.35
N GLU A 134 13.08 -10.98 -14.20
CA GLU A 134 13.90 -12.19 -14.16
C GLU A 134 13.57 -13.06 -12.93
N HIS A 135 13.28 -12.46 -11.78
CA HIS A 135 12.83 -13.20 -10.59
C HIS A 135 11.49 -13.91 -10.82
N ILE A 136 10.58 -13.30 -11.59
CA ILE A 136 9.29 -13.91 -11.94
C ILE A 136 9.49 -15.09 -12.90
N ASP A 137 10.35 -14.91 -13.92
CA ASP A 137 10.60 -15.94 -14.94
C ASP A 137 11.43 -17.13 -14.39
N SER A 138 12.22 -16.91 -13.34
CA SER A 138 13.05 -17.93 -12.67
C SER A 138 12.52 -18.41 -11.32
N ALA A 139 11.21 -18.25 -11.07
CA ALA A 139 10.59 -18.65 -9.81
C ALA A 139 10.84 -20.12 -9.45
N SER A 140 11.03 -20.40 -8.15
CA SER A 140 11.25 -21.76 -7.65
C SER A 140 10.06 -22.67 -7.96
N LEU A 141 10.28 -23.99 -7.92
CA LEU A 141 9.21 -24.97 -8.13
C LEU A 141 8.09 -24.82 -7.09
N GLU A 142 8.43 -24.50 -5.85
CA GLU A 142 7.48 -24.28 -4.75
C GLU A 142 6.59 -23.06 -5.04
N ILE A 143 7.19 -21.92 -5.39
CA ILE A 143 6.45 -20.70 -5.76
C ILE A 143 5.60 -20.95 -7.01
N SER A 144 6.13 -21.67 -8.00
CA SER A 144 5.39 -22.01 -9.21
C SER A 144 4.16 -22.88 -8.91
N ARG A 145 4.24 -23.82 -7.97
CA ARG A 145 3.10 -24.65 -7.55
C ARG A 145 2.06 -23.83 -6.80
N ALA A 146 2.48 -22.97 -5.88
CA ALA A 146 1.58 -22.08 -5.16
C ALA A 146 0.88 -21.09 -6.12
N ALA A 147 1.62 -20.50 -7.06
CA ALA A 147 1.07 -19.63 -8.09
C ALA A 147 0.10 -20.36 -9.03
N LEU A 148 0.39 -21.61 -9.40
CA LEU A 148 -0.54 -22.42 -10.21
C LEU A 148 -1.87 -22.59 -9.48
N ALA A 149 -1.83 -22.98 -8.20
CA ALA A 149 -3.02 -23.14 -7.38
C ALA A 149 -3.84 -21.83 -7.31
N ASP A 150 -3.19 -20.69 -7.07
CA ASP A 150 -3.86 -19.39 -7.02
C ASP A 150 -4.51 -19.02 -8.37
N VAL A 151 -3.81 -19.22 -9.49
CA VAL A 151 -4.36 -18.87 -10.82
C VAL A 151 -5.55 -19.76 -11.17
N LEU A 152 -5.45 -21.07 -10.94
CA LEU A 152 -6.56 -21.99 -11.18
C LEU A 152 -7.77 -21.59 -10.33
N ARG A 153 -7.59 -21.25 -9.05
CA ARG A 153 -8.70 -20.80 -8.19
C ARG A 153 -9.26 -19.43 -8.56
N ASP A 154 -8.43 -18.43 -8.79
CA ASP A 154 -8.89 -17.05 -9.02
C ASP A 154 -9.62 -16.91 -10.37
N PHE A 155 -9.34 -17.81 -11.34
CA PHE A 155 -9.83 -17.68 -12.72
C PHE A 155 -10.64 -18.86 -13.27
N HIS A 156 -10.83 -19.96 -12.52
CA HIS A 156 -11.61 -21.11 -13.00
C HIS A 156 -13.00 -20.70 -13.50
N ALA A 157 -13.73 -19.84 -12.80
CA ALA A 157 -15.07 -19.45 -13.22
C ALA A 157 -15.08 -18.81 -14.63
N ARG A 158 -14.10 -17.95 -14.94
CA ARG A 158 -13.95 -17.38 -16.28
C ARG A 158 -13.66 -18.46 -17.30
N ARG A 159 -12.72 -19.35 -17.01
CA ARG A 159 -12.34 -20.44 -17.91
C ARG A 159 -13.48 -21.46 -18.10
N ALA A 160 -14.27 -21.74 -17.07
CA ALA A 160 -15.46 -22.59 -17.12
C ALA A 160 -16.48 -22.08 -18.16
N GLY A 161 -16.53 -20.76 -18.38
CA GLY A 161 -17.33 -20.14 -19.43
C GLY A 161 -16.91 -20.49 -20.85
N GLU A 162 -15.64 -20.84 -21.06
CA GLU A 162 -15.06 -21.17 -22.37
C GLU A 162 -15.07 -22.69 -22.63
N LEU A 163 -15.06 -23.51 -21.58
CA LEU A 163 -14.98 -24.97 -21.63
C LEU A 163 -15.95 -25.67 -22.61
N PRO A 164 -17.20 -25.22 -22.81
CA PRO A 164 -18.10 -25.84 -23.80
C PRO A 164 -17.51 -25.91 -25.21
N PHE A 165 -16.61 -25.00 -25.57
CA PHE A 165 -16.00 -24.88 -26.90
C PHE A 165 -14.50 -25.21 -26.93
N VAL A 166 -13.91 -25.59 -25.80
CA VAL A 166 -12.52 -26.04 -25.76
C VAL A 166 -12.41 -27.40 -26.44
N GLU A 167 -11.40 -27.53 -27.30
CA GLU A 167 -11.08 -28.75 -28.02
C GLU A 167 -9.65 -29.18 -27.71
N TRP A 168 -9.47 -30.45 -27.36
CA TRP A 168 -8.17 -31.08 -27.13
C TRP A 168 -7.73 -31.83 -28.38
N PRO A 169 -6.51 -31.56 -28.90
CA PRO A 169 -6.00 -32.27 -30.06
C PRO A 169 -5.62 -33.70 -29.68
N SER A 170 -6.11 -34.66 -30.45
CA SER A 170 -5.71 -36.06 -30.36
C SER A 170 -4.52 -36.36 -31.30
N PRO A 171 -3.65 -37.33 -30.98
CA PRO A 171 -2.51 -37.69 -31.82
C PRO A 171 -2.86 -38.14 -33.26
N ASP A 172 -4.09 -38.59 -33.48
CA ASP A 172 -4.61 -39.02 -34.79
C ASP A 172 -5.16 -37.86 -35.64
N GLY A 173 -5.07 -36.62 -35.15
CA GLY A 173 -5.56 -35.42 -35.82
C GLY A 173 -7.03 -35.11 -35.56
N THR A 174 -7.74 -35.96 -34.81
CA THR A 174 -9.09 -35.65 -34.32
C THR A 174 -9.04 -34.66 -33.16
N ARG A 175 -10.20 -34.08 -32.82
CA ARG A 175 -10.34 -33.17 -31.70
C ARG A 175 -11.42 -33.66 -30.76
N GLU A 176 -11.07 -33.73 -29.49
CA GLU A 176 -11.99 -34.11 -28.43
C GLU A 176 -12.56 -32.88 -27.75
N SER A 177 -13.84 -32.92 -27.40
CA SER A 177 -14.50 -31.86 -26.61
C SER A 177 -15.34 -32.47 -25.50
N LEU A 178 -15.70 -31.64 -24.51
CA LEU A 178 -16.57 -32.07 -23.41
C LEU A 178 -18.01 -32.30 -23.89
N ILE A 179 -18.49 -31.48 -24.85
CA ILE A 179 -19.80 -31.64 -25.50
C ILE A 179 -19.59 -32.10 -26.94
N GLN A 180 -19.57 -33.42 -27.14
CA GLN A 180 -19.31 -34.05 -28.45
C GLN A 180 -20.42 -33.81 -29.48
N ASP A 181 -21.67 -33.71 -29.01
CA ASP A 181 -22.81 -33.44 -29.88
C ASP A 181 -22.76 -31.98 -30.35
N SER A 182 -22.30 -31.76 -31.58
CA SER A 182 -22.10 -30.42 -32.15
C SER A 182 -23.38 -29.59 -32.20
N ASP A 183 -24.53 -30.22 -32.39
CA ASP A 183 -25.82 -29.52 -32.44
C ASP A 183 -26.19 -28.98 -31.06
N LEU A 184 -26.04 -29.80 -30.01
CA LEU A 184 -26.28 -29.38 -28.63
C LEU A 184 -25.24 -28.36 -28.16
N ARG A 185 -23.97 -28.53 -28.55
CA ARG A 185 -22.89 -27.58 -28.26
C ARG A 185 -23.16 -26.21 -28.88
N ASN A 186 -23.59 -26.16 -30.13
CA ASN A 186 -23.93 -24.90 -30.80
C ASN A 186 -25.20 -24.27 -30.22
N ALA A 187 -26.20 -25.09 -29.85
CA ALA A 187 -27.47 -24.60 -29.32
C ALA A 187 -27.34 -24.07 -27.88
N TYR A 188 -26.58 -24.76 -27.02
CA TYR A 188 -26.56 -24.51 -25.58
C TYR A 188 -25.18 -24.19 -25.00
N GLY A 189 -24.09 -24.39 -25.73
CA GLY A 189 -22.73 -24.24 -25.22
C GLY A 189 -22.46 -22.86 -24.60
N HIS A 190 -22.90 -21.78 -25.26
CA HIS A 190 -22.73 -20.42 -24.72
C HIS A 190 -23.44 -20.23 -23.37
N ILE A 191 -24.70 -20.69 -23.24
CA ILE A 191 -25.43 -20.54 -21.97
C ILE A 191 -24.93 -21.49 -20.89
N ILE A 192 -24.51 -22.70 -21.24
CA ILE A 192 -23.86 -23.63 -20.29
C ILE A 192 -22.62 -22.96 -19.70
N GLY A 193 -21.78 -22.36 -20.55
CA GLY A 193 -20.59 -21.62 -20.13
C GLY A 193 -20.95 -20.41 -19.25
N GLN A 194 -21.90 -19.58 -19.66
CA GLN A 194 -22.34 -18.43 -18.86
C GLN A 194 -22.87 -18.84 -17.48
N ILE A 195 -23.69 -19.89 -17.40
CA ILE A 195 -24.21 -20.42 -16.13
C ILE A 195 -23.05 -20.93 -15.26
N ALA A 196 -22.14 -21.73 -15.84
CA ALA A 196 -20.97 -22.25 -15.13
C ALA A 196 -20.08 -21.12 -14.57
N ALA A 197 -19.86 -20.04 -15.34
CA ALA A 197 -19.08 -18.89 -14.90
C ALA A 197 -19.79 -18.02 -13.84
N SER A 198 -21.13 -18.01 -13.85
CA SER A 198 -21.94 -17.07 -13.08
C SER A 198 -21.92 -17.26 -11.55
N HIS A 199 -21.43 -18.39 -11.05
CA HIS A 199 -21.33 -18.65 -9.62
C HIS A 199 -20.34 -17.68 -8.91
N TRP A 200 -19.46 -16.99 -9.67
CA TRP A 200 -18.58 -15.94 -9.18
C TRP A 200 -19.03 -14.50 -9.49
N TRP A 201 -20.13 -14.33 -10.23
CA TRP A 201 -20.64 -12.99 -10.55
C TRP A 201 -21.31 -12.38 -9.31
N PRO A 202 -21.41 -11.05 -9.19
CA PRO A 202 -22.37 -10.43 -8.29
C PRO A 202 -23.80 -10.86 -8.65
N THR A 203 -24.65 -11.13 -7.66
CA THR A 203 -26.05 -11.56 -7.89
C THR A 203 -26.84 -10.58 -8.77
N SER A 204 -26.48 -9.29 -8.74
CA SER A 204 -27.05 -8.25 -9.61
C SER A 204 -26.78 -8.48 -11.10
N GLU A 205 -25.63 -9.05 -11.46
CA GLU A 205 -25.25 -9.31 -12.86
C GLU A 205 -25.99 -10.50 -13.46
N LEU A 206 -26.54 -11.42 -12.64
CA LEU A 206 -27.34 -12.55 -13.13
C LEU A 206 -28.54 -12.10 -13.96
N ARG A 207 -29.07 -10.89 -13.72
CA ARG A 207 -30.17 -10.29 -14.50
C ARG A 207 -29.82 -10.07 -15.97
N ASN A 208 -28.54 -10.05 -16.32
CA ASN A 208 -28.06 -9.89 -17.69
C ASN A 208 -28.12 -11.20 -18.49
N LEU A 209 -28.35 -12.35 -17.83
CA LEU A 209 -28.56 -13.61 -18.51
C LEU A 209 -29.86 -13.58 -19.34
N PRO A 210 -29.91 -14.26 -20.49
CA PRO A 210 -31.13 -14.38 -21.26
C PRO A 210 -32.26 -14.95 -20.41
N GLN A 211 -33.46 -14.35 -20.45
CA GLN A 211 -34.61 -14.85 -19.70
C GLN A 211 -35.11 -16.20 -20.24
N ARG A 212 -35.00 -16.38 -21.56
CA ARG A 212 -35.47 -17.58 -22.28
C ARG A 212 -34.61 -17.84 -23.51
N VAL A 213 -34.23 -19.11 -23.68
CA VAL A 213 -33.59 -19.65 -24.87
C VAL A 213 -34.51 -20.73 -25.45
N ASN A 214 -34.70 -20.71 -26.76
CA ASN A 214 -35.57 -21.67 -27.44
C ASN A 214 -35.01 -23.09 -27.39
N ALA A 215 -35.89 -24.07 -27.61
CA ALA A 215 -35.50 -25.47 -27.71
C ALA A 215 -34.47 -25.69 -28.85
N GLY A 216 -33.44 -26.47 -28.53
CA GLY A 216 -32.39 -26.86 -29.46
C GLY A 216 -32.81 -27.97 -30.43
N PRO A 217 -31.89 -28.38 -31.33
CA PRO A 217 -32.19 -29.37 -32.37
C PRO A 217 -32.59 -30.74 -31.81
N GLY A 218 -33.69 -31.29 -32.32
CA GLY A 218 -34.18 -32.63 -31.93
C GLY A 218 -34.85 -32.68 -30.55
N VAL A 219 -35.28 -31.53 -30.03
CA VAL A 219 -35.95 -31.36 -28.75
C VAL A 219 -37.31 -30.67 -28.95
N PRO A 220 -38.39 -31.05 -28.22
CA PRO A 220 -39.70 -30.39 -28.30
C PRO A 220 -39.65 -28.88 -28.06
N ALA A 221 -40.49 -28.13 -28.79
CA ALA A 221 -40.48 -26.66 -28.80
C ALA A 221 -40.83 -26.01 -27.45
N ASP A 222 -41.53 -26.73 -26.58
CA ASP A 222 -41.91 -26.32 -25.23
C ASP A 222 -40.77 -26.51 -24.21
N TRP A 223 -39.69 -27.24 -24.54
CA TRP A 223 -38.51 -27.39 -23.68
C TRP A 223 -37.54 -26.22 -23.85
N HIS A 224 -38.04 -25.01 -23.61
CA HIS A 224 -37.20 -23.82 -23.57
C HIS A 224 -36.33 -23.81 -22.31
N VAL A 225 -35.19 -23.12 -22.35
CA VAL A 225 -34.26 -23.02 -21.21
C VAL A 225 -34.35 -21.63 -20.60
N SER A 226 -34.40 -21.53 -19.28
CA SER A 226 -34.23 -20.26 -18.56
C SER A 226 -32.85 -20.19 -17.90
N PRO A 227 -31.85 -19.55 -18.54
CA PRO A 227 -30.51 -19.43 -17.97
C PRO A 227 -30.46 -18.83 -16.56
N LEU A 228 -31.25 -17.78 -16.29
CA LEU A 228 -31.33 -17.15 -14.97
C LEU A 228 -31.75 -18.16 -13.88
N LYS A 229 -32.76 -18.99 -14.17
CA LYS A 229 -33.23 -20.06 -13.26
C LYS A 229 -32.11 -21.01 -12.88
N LEU A 230 -31.36 -21.46 -13.90
CA LEU A 230 -30.32 -22.47 -13.75
C LEU A 230 -29.07 -21.91 -13.07
N ALA A 231 -28.73 -20.65 -13.36
CA ALA A 231 -27.68 -19.92 -12.66
C ALA A 231 -27.99 -19.75 -11.17
N CYS A 232 -29.20 -19.31 -10.83
CA CYS A 232 -29.67 -19.24 -9.45
C CYS A 232 -29.57 -20.60 -8.75
N LEU A 233 -29.99 -21.68 -9.41
CA LEU A 233 -29.99 -23.02 -8.84
C LEU A 233 -28.57 -23.57 -8.62
N LEU A 234 -27.68 -23.45 -9.61
CA LEU A 234 -26.28 -23.88 -9.51
C LEU A 234 -25.57 -23.15 -8.37
N ARG A 235 -25.74 -21.82 -8.31
CA ARG A 235 -25.09 -20.95 -7.33
C ARG A 235 -25.44 -21.32 -5.90
N VAL A 236 -26.71 -21.49 -5.57
CA VAL A 236 -27.12 -21.87 -4.21
C VAL A 236 -26.77 -23.32 -3.88
N ALA A 237 -26.79 -24.21 -4.88
CA ALA A 237 -26.44 -25.61 -4.68
C ALA A 237 -24.93 -25.80 -4.39
N ASP A 238 -24.08 -25.10 -5.14
CA ASP A 238 -22.63 -25.09 -4.93
C ASP A 238 -22.28 -24.49 -3.56
N ALA A 239 -22.78 -23.29 -3.27
CA ALA A 239 -22.55 -22.61 -1.99
C ALA A 239 -22.96 -23.49 -0.79
N ALA A 240 -24.09 -24.20 -0.90
CA ALA A 240 -24.62 -25.04 0.19
C ALA A 240 -23.94 -26.41 0.34
N HIS A 241 -23.11 -26.86 -0.61
CA HIS A 241 -22.47 -28.17 -0.48
C HIS A 241 -21.16 -28.10 0.33
N VAL A 242 -21.31 -27.98 1.66
CA VAL A 242 -20.21 -27.81 2.64
C VAL A 242 -20.13 -28.94 3.68
N ASP A 243 -20.83 -30.06 3.48
CA ASP A 243 -20.85 -31.19 4.43
C ASP A 243 -19.60 -32.09 4.36
N HIS A 244 -19.51 -33.07 5.27
CA HIS A 244 -18.38 -34.00 5.40
C HIS A 244 -17.97 -34.75 4.13
N ARG A 245 -18.81 -34.80 3.09
CA ARG A 245 -18.41 -35.37 1.79
C ARG A 245 -17.34 -34.53 1.09
N ARG A 246 -17.27 -33.23 1.35
CA ARG A 246 -16.17 -32.36 0.89
C ARG A 246 -14.86 -32.62 1.65
N ALA A 247 -14.93 -33.19 2.86
CA ALA A 247 -13.78 -33.45 3.71
C ALA A 247 -13.84 -34.84 4.39
N PRO A 248 -13.72 -35.95 3.64
CA PRO A 248 -13.77 -37.29 4.24
C PRO A 248 -12.64 -37.49 5.26
N ARG A 249 -12.98 -37.94 6.48
CA ARG A 249 -12.04 -38.08 7.61
C ARG A 249 -10.78 -38.88 7.27
N PHE A 250 -10.95 -40.01 6.59
CA PHE A 250 -9.84 -40.86 6.22
C PHE A 250 -8.92 -40.17 5.21
N LEU A 251 -9.50 -39.48 4.21
CA LEU A 251 -8.72 -38.73 3.21
C LEU A 251 -7.97 -37.56 3.85
N ARG A 252 -8.59 -36.84 4.80
CA ARG A 252 -7.94 -35.79 5.59
C ARG A 252 -6.69 -36.32 6.32
N ALA A 253 -6.79 -37.52 6.91
CA ALA A 253 -5.68 -38.14 7.63
C ALA A 253 -4.51 -38.55 6.71
N LEU A 254 -4.80 -38.87 5.44
CA LEU A 254 -3.79 -39.20 4.42
C LEU A 254 -3.11 -37.97 3.84
N ILE A 255 -3.89 -36.93 3.50
CA ILE A 255 -3.39 -35.72 2.83
C ILE A 255 -2.71 -34.76 3.82
N GLN A 256 -3.19 -34.72 5.08
CA GLN A 256 -2.70 -33.82 6.12
C GLN A 256 -2.61 -32.35 5.65
N PRO A 257 -3.76 -31.73 5.27
CA PRO A 257 -3.77 -30.37 4.76
C PRO A 257 -3.24 -29.36 5.79
N GLU A 258 -2.55 -28.32 5.32
CA GLU A 258 -1.93 -27.28 6.15
C GLU A 258 -2.60 -25.90 5.94
N GLY A 259 -2.30 -24.94 6.81
CA GLY A 259 -2.74 -23.55 6.69
C GLY A 259 -4.27 -23.40 6.61
N ALA A 260 -4.74 -22.54 5.70
CA ALA A 260 -6.18 -22.30 5.50
C ALA A 260 -6.94 -23.58 5.10
N SER A 261 -6.33 -24.44 4.28
CA SER A 261 -6.92 -25.71 3.87
C SER A 261 -7.19 -26.61 5.08
N ALA A 262 -6.28 -26.68 6.06
CA ALA A 262 -6.49 -27.46 7.29
C ALA A 262 -7.79 -27.06 8.02
N THR A 263 -8.05 -25.75 8.11
CA THR A 263 -9.25 -25.18 8.74
C THR A 263 -10.52 -25.52 7.95
N HIS A 264 -10.47 -25.42 6.61
CA HIS A 264 -11.59 -25.83 5.74
C HIS A 264 -11.95 -27.30 5.91
N TRP A 265 -10.94 -28.18 5.86
CA TRP A 265 -11.13 -29.61 6.08
C TRP A 265 -11.64 -29.92 7.49
N ALA A 266 -11.15 -29.18 8.49
CA ALA A 266 -11.58 -29.34 9.88
C ALA A 266 -13.08 -29.10 10.03
N PHE A 267 -13.60 -27.98 9.56
CA PHE A 267 -15.01 -27.67 9.80
C PHE A 267 -15.96 -28.58 9.00
N GLN A 268 -15.65 -28.84 7.73
CA GLN A 268 -16.52 -29.66 6.88
C GLN A 268 -16.64 -31.09 7.42
N THR A 269 -15.57 -31.61 8.02
CA THR A 269 -15.56 -32.93 8.68
C THR A 269 -16.63 -33.07 9.78
N HIS A 270 -17.04 -31.96 10.39
CA HIS A 270 -18.03 -31.96 11.46
C HIS A 270 -19.46 -31.89 10.93
N LEU A 271 -19.70 -31.39 9.72
CA LEU A 271 -21.03 -31.14 9.20
C LEU A 271 -21.68 -32.39 8.59
N GLY A 272 -22.90 -32.70 9.02
CA GLY A 272 -23.77 -33.66 8.37
C GLY A 272 -24.39 -33.10 7.09
N LYS A 273 -25.05 -33.97 6.30
CA LYS A 273 -25.82 -33.53 5.13
C LYS A 273 -26.92 -32.54 5.59
N PRO A 274 -27.16 -31.45 4.85
CA PRO A 274 -28.20 -30.50 5.19
C PRO A 274 -29.60 -31.13 5.04
N SER A 275 -30.57 -30.54 5.75
CA SER A 275 -31.98 -30.88 5.65
C SER A 275 -32.82 -29.60 5.55
N ILE A 276 -34.11 -29.73 5.23
CA ILE A 276 -35.04 -28.60 5.22
C ILE A 276 -36.01 -28.70 6.39
N ASP A 277 -36.16 -27.60 7.12
CA ASP A 277 -37.22 -27.37 8.11
C ASP A 277 -38.01 -26.14 7.68
N LYS A 278 -39.24 -26.35 7.22
CA LYS A 278 -40.09 -25.33 6.58
C LYS A 278 -39.38 -24.73 5.35
N THR A 279 -38.86 -23.52 5.47
CA THR A 279 -38.13 -22.81 4.41
C THR A 279 -36.65 -22.63 4.73
N PHE A 280 -36.18 -23.19 5.86
CA PHE A 280 -34.80 -23.05 6.28
C PHE A 280 -33.99 -24.28 5.92
N LEU A 281 -32.82 -24.05 5.34
CA LEU A 281 -31.76 -25.04 5.24
C LEU A 281 -31.10 -25.20 6.62
N VAL A 282 -31.02 -26.44 7.11
CA VAL A 282 -30.55 -26.77 8.47
C VAL A 282 -29.31 -27.63 8.39
N TYR A 283 -28.23 -27.16 9.01
CA TYR A 283 -27.00 -27.92 9.23
C TYR A 283 -26.91 -28.36 10.68
N THR A 284 -26.47 -29.60 10.88
CA THR A 284 -26.14 -30.17 12.19
C THR A 284 -24.81 -30.89 12.09
N GLY A 285 -24.12 -31.08 13.22
CA GLY A 285 -22.78 -31.67 13.17
C GLY A 285 -22.27 -32.18 14.50
N SER A 286 -21.10 -32.83 14.44
CA SER A 286 -20.36 -33.23 15.64
C SER A 286 -19.76 -32.02 16.36
N PRO A 287 -19.60 -32.08 17.69
CA PRO A 287 -19.08 -30.97 18.46
C PRO A 287 -17.64 -30.60 18.10
N PHE A 288 -17.29 -29.31 18.19
CA PHE A 288 -15.94 -28.77 18.02
C PHE A 288 -15.23 -28.62 19.38
N ASP A 289 -13.98 -29.06 19.47
CA ASP A 289 -13.10 -28.81 20.63
C ASP A 289 -12.53 -27.37 20.58
N ILE A 290 -11.92 -26.87 21.66
CA ILE A 290 -11.49 -25.45 21.75
C ILE A 290 -10.33 -25.14 20.80
N GLU A 291 -9.49 -26.13 20.54
CA GLU A 291 -8.39 -26.07 19.58
C GLU A 291 -8.90 -25.89 18.14
N GLU A 292 -10.16 -26.25 17.88
CA GLU A 292 -10.82 -26.13 16.58
C GLU A 292 -11.70 -24.86 16.48
N ALA A 293 -11.57 -23.92 17.42
CA ALA A 293 -12.38 -22.70 17.43
C ALA A 293 -12.29 -21.92 16.10
N GLY A 294 -11.11 -21.85 15.49
CA GLY A 294 -10.95 -21.22 14.16
C GLY A 294 -11.75 -21.91 13.05
N ALA A 295 -11.86 -23.25 13.10
CA ALA A 295 -12.67 -24.02 12.15
C ALA A 295 -14.17 -23.83 12.40
N TRP A 296 -14.58 -23.73 13.67
CA TRP A 296 -15.98 -23.43 14.01
C TRP A 296 -16.38 -22.03 13.53
N TRP A 297 -15.52 -21.01 13.69
CA TRP A 297 -15.78 -19.67 13.19
C TRP A 297 -15.88 -19.64 11.66
N LEU A 298 -14.97 -20.32 10.96
CA LEU A 298 -15.06 -20.48 9.51
C LEU A 298 -16.37 -21.18 9.10
N CYS A 299 -16.83 -22.18 9.86
CA CYS A 299 -18.13 -22.80 9.63
C CYS A 299 -19.27 -21.79 9.74
N TYR A 300 -19.27 -20.96 10.78
CA TYR A 300 -20.28 -19.92 10.98
C TYR A 300 -20.28 -18.91 9.82
N ASP A 301 -19.10 -18.41 9.42
CA ASP A 301 -18.95 -17.47 8.31
C ASP A 301 -19.49 -18.05 6.99
N MET A 302 -19.18 -19.32 6.72
CA MET A 302 -19.72 -20.02 5.54
C MET A 302 -21.25 -20.16 5.58
N LEU A 303 -21.83 -20.48 6.73
CA LEU A 303 -23.29 -20.56 6.87
C LEU A 303 -23.98 -19.20 6.72
N ALA A 304 -23.35 -18.13 7.20
CA ALA A 304 -23.83 -16.76 7.02
C ALA A 304 -23.78 -16.35 5.53
N LEU A 305 -22.71 -16.71 4.82
CA LEU A 305 -22.58 -16.49 3.38
C LEU A 305 -23.65 -17.25 2.59
N ILE A 306 -23.89 -18.53 2.91
CA ILE A 306 -24.94 -19.33 2.27
C ILE A 306 -26.34 -18.72 2.53
N ASP A 307 -26.59 -18.20 3.74
CA ASP A 307 -27.84 -17.52 4.06
C ASP A 307 -28.05 -16.27 3.20
N ASP A 308 -27.02 -15.43 3.05
CA ASP A 308 -27.09 -14.23 2.21
C ASP A 308 -27.30 -14.58 0.73
N GLU A 309 -26.67 -15.65 0.27
CA GLU A 309 -26.84 -16.16 -1.10
C GLU A 309 -28.27 -16.65 -1.36
N LEU A 310 -28.83 -17.49 -0.47
CA LEU A 310 -30.21 -17.97 -0.56
C LEU A 310 -31.22 -16.82 -0.56
N ARG A 311 -31.03 -15.81 0.30
CA ARG A 311 -31.92 -14.63 0.38
C ARG A 311 -31.83 -13.76 -0.86
N SER A 312 -30.63 -13.56 -1.38
CA SER A 312 -30.39 -12.75 -2.58
C SER A 312 -31.02 -13.42 -3.81
N VAL A 313 -30.85 -14.74 -3.94
CA VAL A 313 -31.49 -15.52 -5.01
C VAL A 313 -33.00 -15.56 -4.86
N HIS A 314 -33.54 -15.74 -3.64
CA HIS A 314 -34.98 -15.67 -3.42
C HIS A 314 -35.57 -14.32 -3.88
N SER A 315 -34.91 -13.21 -3.51
CA SER A 315 -35.33 -11.86 -3.92
C SER A 315 -35.23 -11.66 -5.43
N LEU A 316 -34.22 -12.24 -6.08
CA LEU A 316 -34.04 -12.17 -7.53
C LEU A 316 -35.10 -12.97 -8.29
N LEU A 317 -35.44 -14.19 -7.82
CA LEU A 317 -36.49 -15.02 -8.40
C LEU A 317 -37.87 -14.34 -8.28
N ASP A 318 -38.17 -13.78 -7.11
CA ASP A 318 -39.42 -13.04 -6.87
C ASP A 318 -39.52 -11.81 -7.79
N ALA A 319 -38.46 -11.01 -7.89
CA ALA A 319 -38.41 -9.85 -8.78
C ALA A 319 -38.48 -10.20 -10.28
N SER A 320 -38.25 -11.46 -10.65
CA SER A 320 -38.29 -11.95 -12.03
C SER A 320 -39.56 -12.77 -12.32
N ASP A 321 -40.53 -12.82 -11.40
CA ASP A 321 -41.76 -13.61 -11.49
C ASP A 321 -41.49 -15.11 -11.73
N MET A 322 -40.48 -15.65 -11.05
CA MET A 322 -40.05 -17.04 -11.15
C MET A 322 -40.44 -17.84 -9.90
N ALA A 323 -40.67 -19.14 -10.07
CA ALA A 323 -40.97 -20.03 -8.96
C ALA A 323 -39.84 -19.99 -7.90
N SER A 324 -40.21 -19.68 -6.67
CA SER A 324 -39.29 -19.68 -5.52
C SER A 324 -38.82 -21.09 -5.19
N PHE A 325 -37.60 -21.18 -4.67
CA PHE A 325 -37.07 -22.41 -4.07
C PHE A 325 -37.72 -22.70 -2.71
N ALA A 326 -37.72 -23.96 -2.30
CA ALA A 326 -38.23 -24.38 -1.00
C ALA A 326 -37.39 -23.82 0.16
N ALA A 327 -36.06 -23.77 0.00
CA ALA A 327 -35.17 -23.12 0.96
C ALA A 327 -34.91 -21.65 0.57
N THR A 328 -35.11 -20.72 1.52
CA THR A 328 -34.92 -19.27 1.32
C THR A 328 -33.87 -18.65 2.24
N ALA A 329 -33.39 -19.41 3.23
CA ALA A 329 -32.45 -18.97 4.25
C ALA A 329 -31.79 -20.18 4.95
N VAL A 330 -30.69 -19.94 5.67
CA VAL A 330 -30.08 -20.92 6.57
C VAL A 330 -30.58 -20.69 8.00
N LYS A 331 -30.95 -21.76 8.70
CA LYS A 331 -31.45 -21.67 10.07
C LYS A 331 -30.36 -21.12 11.01
N ASN A 332 -30.72 -20.10 11.79
CA ASN A 332 -29.88 -19.49 12.83
C ASN A 332 -28.61 -18.77 12.34
N ALA A 333 -28.35 -18.67 11.03
CA ALA A 333 -27.07 -18.19 10.48
C ALA A 333 -26.68 -16.74 10.83
N LYS A 334 -27.57 -15.95 11.45
CA LYS A 334 -27.29 -14.57 11.89
C LYS A 334 -26.91 -14.46 13.39
N SER A 335 -26.75 -15.58 14.10
CA SER A 335 -26.24 -15.57 15.48
C SER A 335 -25.34 -16.78 15.71
N PRO A 336 -24.07 -16.58 16.11
CA PRO A 336 -23.17 -17.68 16.38
C PRO A 336 -23.65 -18.52 17.56
N GLU A 337 -24.26 -17.91 18.58
CA GLU A 337 -24.86 -18.63 19.71
C GLU A 337 -26.03 -19.52 19.26
N ALA A 338 -26.86 -19.03 18.33
CA ALA A 338 -27.96 -19.80 17.78
C ALA A 338 -27.46 -20.93 16.87
N VAL A 339 -26.41 -20.72 16.06
CA VAL A 339 -25.74 -21.79 15.30
C VAL A 339 -25.14 -22.84 16.23
N ALA A 340 -24.56 -22.42 17.37
CA ALA A 340 -23.98 -23.32 18.36
C ALA A 340 -24.99 -24.29 19.01
N THR A 341 -26.29 -24.01 18.90
CA THR A 341 -27.35 -24.96 19.33
C THR A 341 -27.51 -26.16 18.38
N LEU A 342 -27.11 -26.00 17.11
CA LEU A 342 -27.21 -27.03 16.07
C LEU A 342 -25.83 -27.65 15.76
N ILE A 343 -24.78 -26.83 15.82
CA ILE A 343 -23.37 -27.20 15.59
C ILE A 343 -22.62 -26.91 16.89
N THR A 344 -22.66 -27.90 17.77
CA THR A 344 -22.28 -27.73 19.18
C THR A 344 -20.77 -27.55 19.39
N THR A 345 -20.40 -27.04 20.57
CA THR A 345 -19.02 -26.82 21.02
C THR A 345 -18.80 -27.56 22.33
N ARG A 346 -17.58 -28.07 22.57
CA ARG A 346 -17.23 -28.81 23.79
C ARG A 346 -16.51 -27.92 24.79
N ARG A 347 -17.17 -27.65 25.92
CA ARG A 347 -16.59 -26.90 27.06
C ARG A 347 -16.18 -25.45 26.73
N TRP A 348 -16.64 -24.90 25.61
CA TRP A 348 -16.53 -23.50 25.25
C TRP A 348 -17.82 -23.05 24.57
N LYS A 349 -18.03 -21.74 24.44
CA LYS A 349 -19.15 -21.18 23.68
C LYS A 349 -18.61 -20.08 22.77
N PRO A 350 -19.04 -20.02 21.51
CA PRO A 350 -18.72 -18.90 20.66
C PRO A 350 -19.44 -17.67 21.22
N VAL A 351 -18.71 -16.57 21.26
CA VAL A 351 -19.24 -15.26 21.62
C VAL A 351 -18.80 -14.33 20.52
N ASP A 352 -19.77 -13.73 19.85
CA ASP A 352 -19.46 -12.71 18.87
C ASP A 352 -18.84 -11.49 19.56
N THR A 353 -17.54 -11.29 19.38
CA THR A 353 -16.84 -10.10 19.84
C THR A 353 -16.72 -9.05 18.75
N GLU A 354 -17.48 -9.15 17.65
CA GLU A 354 -17.54 -8.10 16.63
C GLU A 354 -17.72 -6.76 17.34
N LEU A 355 -16.71 -5.91 17.15
CA LEU A 355 -16.69 -4.60 17.75
C LEU A 355 -17.84 -3.83 17.10
N ARG A 356 -18.96 -3.73 17.81
CA ARG A 356 -20.14 -3.02 17.31
C ARG A 356 -19.82 -1.54 17.27
N VAL A 357 -19.38 -1.08 16.11
CA VAL A 357 -19.22 0.34 15.83
C VAL A 357 -20.62 0.92 15.63
N SER A 358 -21.26 1.34 16.73
CA SER A 358 -22.56 2.00 16.68
C SER A 358 -22.51 3.37 16.00
N ASP A 359 -21.31 3.95 15.86
CA ASP A 359 -21.07 5.24 15.22
C ASP A 359 -19.84 5.17 14.30
N VAL A 360 -20.06 4.63 13.10
CA VAL A 360 -19.04 4.60 12.01
C VAL A 360 -18.51 6.01 11.72
N PRO A 361 -19.35 7.07 11.64
CA PRO A 361 -18.85 8.44 11.54
C PRO A 361 -17.85 8.83 12.65
N ALA A 362 -18.12 8.50 13.90
CA ALA A 362 -17.19 8.76 15.00
C ALA A 362 -15.89 7.96 14.87
N LEU A 363 -15.96 6.70 14.46
CA LEU A 363 -14.76 5.88 14.23
C LEU A 363 -13.90 6.45 13.10
N VAL A 364 -14.53 6.87 11.99
CA VAL A 364 -13.83 7.54 10.90
C VAL A 364 -13.24 8.87 11.36
N LYS A 365 -13.96 9.66 12.17
CA LYS A 365 -13.42 10.89 12.74
C LYS A 365 -12.21 10.63 13.66
N LEU A 366 -12.21 9.51 14.37
CA LEU A 366 -11.12 9.09 15.26
C LEU A 366 -9.90 8.56 14.50
N LEU A 367 -10.11 7.70 13.50
CA LEU A 367 -9.03 6.91 12.86
C LEU A 367 -8.66 7.39 11.46
N GLY A 368 -9.51 8.16 10.79
CA GLY A 368 -9.25 8.76 9.47
C GLY A 368 -9.41 10.28 9.46
N GLY A 369 -9.63 10.89 10.63
CA GLY A 369 -10.01 12.29 10.79
C GLY A 369 -9.09 13.09 11.71
N GLU A 370 -9.65 14.13 12.34
CA GLU A 370 -8.93 15.15 13.14
C GLU A 370 -8.00 14.58 14.22
N ARG A 371 -8.26 13.38 14.76
CA ARG A 371 -7.41 12.79 15.82
C ARG A 371 -6.17 12.07 15.29
N LEU A 372 -6.19 11.55 14.06
CA LEU A 372 -5.02 10.92 13.45
C LEU A 372 -4.13 11.96 12.74
N TYR A 373 -4.76 12.93 12.08
CA TYR A 373 -4.08 13.90 11.21
C TYR A 373 -4.00 15.32 11.78
N GLY A 374 -4.61 15.57 12.93
CA GLY A 374 -4.80 16.93 13.45
C GLY A 374 -5.93 17.68 12.72
N ALA A 375 -6.12 18.95 13.07
CA ALA A 375 -7.15 19.82 12.49
C ALA A 375 -6.72 20.52 11.19
N ASP A 376 -5.67 20.03 10.50
CA ASP A 376 -5.17 20.64 9.28
C ASP A 376 -6.05 20.22 8.07
N PRO A 377 -6.82 21.17 7.47
CA PRO A 377 -7.66 20.87 6.32
C PRO A 377 -6.87 20.54 5.04
N ALA A 378 -5.54 20.70 5.02
CA ALA A 378 -4.71 20.34 3.87
C ALA A 378 -4.41 18.83 3.78
N VAL A 379 -4.55 18.08 4.87
CA VAL A 379 -4.27 16.64 4.90
C VAL A 379 -5.20 15.83 3.97
N PRO A 380 -6.53 16.03 3.98
CA PRO A 380 -7.41 15.36 3.03
C PRO A 380 -7.05 15.65 1.58
N LEU A 381 -6.65 16.89 1.27
CA LEU A 381 -6.22 17.25 -0.09
C LEU A 381 -4.97 16.46 -0.49
N ARG A 382 -3.98 16.34 0.41
CA ARG A 382 -2.79 15.50 0.20
C ARG A 382 -3.16 14.04 -0.09
N GLU A 383 -4.04 13.44 0.72
CA GLU A 383 -4.47 12.04 0.54
C GLU A 383 -5.19 11.82 -0.79
N LEU A 384 -6.05 12.75 -1.21
CA LEU A 384 -6.75 12.67 -2.50
C LEU A 384 -5.78 12.78 -3.68
N ILE A 385 -4.83 13.72 -3.64
CA ILE A 385 -3.80 13.84 -4.70
C ILE A 385 -2.90 12.60 -4.72
N GLN A 386 -2.58 12.01 -3.57
CA GLN A 386 -1.81 10.78 -3.47
C GLN A 386 -2.56 9.59 -4.09
N ASN A 387 -3.85 9.44 -3.81
CA ASN A 387 -4.68 8.38 -4.38
C ASN A 387 -4.80 8.54 -5.91
N ALA A 388 -4.99 9.77 -6.38
CA ALA A 388 -4.97 10.12 -7.80
C ALA A 388 -3.62 9.77 -8.47
N ALA A 389 -2.50 10.09 -7.82
CA ALA A 389 -1.17 9.74 -8.33
C ALA A 389 -0.94 8.23 -8.37
N ASP A 390 -1.38 7.48 -7.36
CA ASP A 390 -1.31 6.01 -7.36
C ASP A 390 -2.18 5.40 -8.48
N ALA A 391 -3.37 5.96 -8.74
CA ALA A 391 -4.23 5.53 -9.85
C ALA A 391 -3.59 5.81 -11.23
N ILE A 392 -2.90 6.93 -11.39
CA ILE A 392 -2.14 7.26 -12.61
C ILE A 392 -0.93 6.33 -12.78
N ARG A 393 -0.16 6.08 -11.72
CA ARG A 393 0.95 5.10 -11.75
C ARG A 393 0.46 3.71 -12.14
N ALA A 394 -0.69 3.29 -11.63
CA ALA A 394 -1.31 2.03 -12.02
C ALA A 394 -1.66 1.99 -13.51
N ARG A 395 -2.26 3.06 -14.04
CA ARG A 395 -2.56 3.18 -15.48
C ARG A 395 -1.29 3.20 -16.33
N ARG A 396 -0.25 3.93 -15.92
CA ARG A 396 1.06 3.99 -16.62
C ARG A 396 1.64 2.61 -16.81
N LEU A 397 1.68 1.83 -15.73
CA LEU A 397 2.18 0.45 -15.78
C LEU A 397 1.30 -0.42 -16.66
N LEU A 398 -0.01 -0.41 -16.44
CA LEU A 398 -0.91 -1.32 -17.15
C LEU A 398 -0.96 -1.04 -18.66
N ALA A 399 -1.08 0.24 -19.04
CA ALA A 399 -1.18 0.69 -20.44
C ALA A 399 0.18 1.02 -21.08
N ASN A 400 1.30 0.77 -20.40
CA ASN A 400 2.67 1.07 -20.86
C ASN A 400 2.84 2.53 -21.34
N LEU A 401 2.33 3.48 -20.56
CA LEU A 401 2.46 4.91 -20.87
C LEU A 401 3.81 5.46 -20.43
N GLU A 402 4.21 6.60 -20.99
CA GLU A 402 5.41 7.32 -20.58
C GLU A 402 5.44 7.60 -19.07
N PRO A 403 6.62 7.61 -18.41
CA PRO A 403 6.73 7.80 -16.96
C PRO A 403 6.10 9.10 -16.42
N THR A 404 5.95 10.11 -17.27
CA THR A 404 5.35 11.42 -16.93
C THR A 404 3.91 11.57 -17.43
N ALA A 405 3.34 10.57 -18.10
CA ALA A 405 2.00 10.62 -18.67
C ALA A 405 0.90 10.72 -17.58
N GLY A 406 -0.19 11.37 -17.90
CA GLY A 406 -1.30 11.58 -16.97
C GLY A 406 -1.17 12.86 -16.15
N LYS A 407 -2.30 13.32 -15.61
CA LYS A 407 -2.41 14.57 -14.87
C LYS A 407 -3.49 14.51 -13.80
N ILE A 408 -3.31 15.35 -12.79
CA ILE A 408 -4.29 15.62 -11.75
C ILE A 408 -4.76 17.07 -11.93
N VAL A 409 -6.06 17.32 -11.81
CA VAL A 409 -6.65 18.66 -11.79
C VAL A 409 -7.28 18.89 -10.43
N VAL A 410 -6.78 19.89 -9.71
CA VAL A 410 -7.34 20.33 -8.43
C VAL A 410 -8.05 21.66 -8.64
N GLN A 411 -9.36 21.69 -8.49
CA GLN A 411 -10.17 22.86 -8.80
C GLN A 411 -10.97 23.31 -7.58
N ILE A 412 -10.96 24.61 -7.30
CA ILE A 412 -11.97 25.24 -6.43
C ILE A 412 -12.99 25.93 -7.30
N ARG A 413 -14.27 25.58 -7.11
CA ARG A 413 -15.41 26.21 -7.81
C ARG A 413 -16.49 26.59 -6.81
N LYS A 414 -17.37 27.52 -7.21
CA LYS A 414 -18.60 27.84 -6.46
C LYS A 414 -19.79 27.30 -7.24
N ASP A 415 -20.75 26.72 -6.53
CA ASP A 415 -22.02 26.33 -7.15
C ASP A 415 -22.94 27.54 -7.37
N LYS A 416 -24.12 27.29 -7.95
CA LYS A 416 -25.14 28.32 -8.25
C LYS A 416 -25.64 29.04 -6.98
N HIS A 417 -25.44 28.46 -5.80
CA HIS A 417 -25.85 29.02 -4.51
C HIS A 417 -24.67 29.67 -3.75
N GLY A 418 -23.48 29.69 -4.36
CA GLY A 418 -22.29 30.28 -3.77
C GLY A 418 -21.52 29.35 -2.82
N ALA A 419 -21.94 28.10 -2.64
CA ALA A 419 -21.19 27.16 -1.82
C ALA A 419 -19.91 26.73 -2.55
N ALA A 420 -18.80 26.68 -1.81
CA ALA A 420 -17.50 26.31 -2.37
C ALA A 420 -17.36 24.79 -2.45
N TRP A 421 -16.85 24.31 -3.57
CA TRP A 421 -16.51 22.92 -3.83
C TRP A 421 -15.03 22.81 -4.18
N ILE A 422 -14.41 21.72 -3.76
CA ILE A 422 -13.11 21.30 -4.24
C ILE A 422 -13.25 20.01 -5.03
N ASP A 423 -12.74 19.99 -6.26
CA ASP A 423 -12.70 18.84 -7.13
C ASP A 423 -11.25 18.38 -7.31
N ILE A 424 -11.02 17.08 -7.21
CA ILE A 424 -9.75 16.42 -7.52
C ILE A 424 -10.05 15.40 -8.61
N GLU A 425 -9.62 15.69 -9.84
CA GLU A 425 -9.80 14.81 -10.99
C GLU A 425 -8.46 14.24 -11.44
N ASP A 426 -8.39 12.92 -11.61
CA ASP A 426 -7.27 12.21 -12.21
C ASP A 426 -7.69 11.54 -13.52
N ASP A 427 -6.72 11.36 -14.43
CA ASP A 427 -6.86 10.48 -15.59
C ASP A 427 -6.22 9.11 -15.35
N GLY A 428 -6.35 8.59 -14.13
CA GLY A 428 -5.81 7.31 -13.70
C GLY A 428 -6.61 6.10 -14.18
N ILE A 429 -6.39 4.96 -13.52
CA ILE A 429 -6.94 3.65 -13.94
C ILE A 429 -8.46 3.55 -13.78
N GLY A 430 -9.06 4.38 -12.93
CA GLY A 430 -10.50 4.39 -12.62
C GLY A 430 -10.99 3.17 -11.84
N MET A 431 -12.28 3.17 -11.51
CA MET A 431 -12.94 2.12 -10.71
C MET A 431 -14.19 1.60 -11.42
N SER A 432 -14.48 0.31 -11.22
CA SER A 432 -15.75 -0.33 -11.57
C SER A 432 -16.81 -0.06 -10.49
N SER A 433 -18.08 -0.37 -10.79
CA SER A 433 -19.17 -0.31 -9.82
C SER A 433 -18.92 -1.20 -8.58
N SER A 434 -18.33 -2.39 -8.77
CA SER A 434 -17.92 -3.30 -7.69
C SER A 434 -16.87 -2.68 -6.78
N VAL A 435 -15.86 -1.99 -7.34
CA VAL A 435 -14.83 -1.31 -6.54
C VAL A 435 -15.41 -0.10 -5.80
N LEU A 436 -16.27 0.70 -6.44
CA LEU A 436 -16.94 1.85 -5.82
C LEU A 436 -17.84 1.45 -4.64
N THR A 437 -18.56 0.33 -4.75
CA THR A 437 -19.53 -0.11 -3.74
C THR A 437 -18.98 -1.11 -2.73
N GLY A 438 -17.79 -1.66 -2.97
CA GLY A 438 -17.09 -2.58 -2.08
C GLY A 438 -15.77 -1.98 -1.59
N ALA A 439 -14.68 -2.24 -2.32
CA ALA A 439 -13.31 -1.97 -1.86
C ALA A 439 -13.02 -0.50 -1.49
N LEU A 440 -13.68 0.47 -2.12
CA LEU A 440 -13.56 1.90 -1.73
C LEU A 440 -14.16 2.18 -0.34
N LEU A 441 -15.20 1.44 0.03
CA LEU A 441 -15.94 1.60 1.29
C LEU A 441 -15.40 0.72 2.42
N ASP A 442 -14.47 -0.18 2.12
CA ASP A 442 -13.81 -1.02 3.13
C ASP A 442 -12.83 -0.19 3.98
N PHE A 443 -13.23 0.10 5.21
CA PHE A 443 -12.39 0.83 6.15
C PHE A 443 -11.23 -0.06 6.64
N GLY A 444 -9.99 0.36 6.38
CA GLY A 444 -8.80 -0.32 6.91
C GLY A 444 -8.26 -1.48 6.06
N LYS A 445 -8.84 -1.74 4.88
CA LYS A 445 -8.29 -2.68 3.90
C LYS A 445 -7.90 -1.92 2.63
N SER A 446 -6.65 -2.09 2.18
CA SER A 446 -6.22 -1.49 0.92
C SER A 446 -6.69 -2.32 -0.27
N PHE A 447 -7.22 -1.66 -1.30
CA PHE A 447 -7.46 -2.28 -2.59
C PHE A 447 -6.15 -2.79 -3.23
N TRP A 448 -5.05 -2.03 -3.09
CA TRP A 448 -3.77 -2.39 -3.69
C TRP A 448 -3.19 -3.67 -3.08
N GLY A 449 -2.84 -4.64 -3.93
CA GLY A 449 -2.32 -5.94 -3.52
C GLY A 449 -3.40 -6.95 -3.09
N SER A 450 -4.68 -6.57 -3.12
CA SER A 450 -5.80 -7.49 -2.84
C SER A 450 -6.11 -8.43 -4.01
N ALA A 451 -6.82 -9.53 -3.75
CA ALA A 451 -7.38 -10.37 -4.81
C ALA A 451 -8.35 -9.60 -5.73
N ALA A 452 -9.06 -8.61 -5.19
CA ALA A 452 -9.92 -7.73 -5.99
C ALA A 452 -9.11 -6.93 -7.01
N MET A 453 -7.93 -6.42 -6.66
CA MET A 453 -7.04 -5.75 -7.61
C MET A 453 -6.57 -6.69 -8.73
N ARG A 454 -6.20 -7.94 -8.42
CA ARG A 454 -5.78 -8.91 -9.45
C ARG A 454 -6.90 -9.24 -10.42
N ARG A 455 -8.12 -9.38 -9.92
CA ARG A 455 -9.31 -9.61 -10.75
C ARG A 455 -9.65 -8.40 -11.62
N GLU A 456 -9.59 -7.19 -11.05
CA GLU A 456 -9.94 -5.96 -11.75
C GLU A 456 -8.85 -5.56 -12.77
N PHE A 457 -7.57 -5.73 -12.42
CA PHE A 457 -6.41 -5.29 -13.20
C PHE A 457 -5.32 -6.37 -13.30
N PRO A 458 -5.55 -7.47 -14.04
CA PRO A 458 -4.56 -8.53 -14.22
C PRO A 458 -3.24 -8.00 -14.83
N GLY A 459 -2.11 -8.46 -14.28
CA GLY A 459 -0.76 -8.07 -14.72
C GLY A 459 -0.21 -6.81 -14.05
N LEU A 460 -1.04 -6.06 -13.32
CA LEU A 460 -0.61 -4.79 -12.70
C LEU A 460 0.45 -5.02 -11.61
N GLN A 461 0.35 -6.12 -10.86
CA GLN A 461 1.23 -6.37 -9.74
C GLN A 461 2.63 -6.79 -10.18
N SER A 462 2.70 -7.65 -11.20
CA SER A 462 3.94 -8.13 -11.81
C SER A 462 4.69 -7.05 -12.57
N LYS A 463 3.98 -6.03 -13.08
CA LYS A 463 4.59 -4.80 -13.62
C LYS A 463 5.20 -3.88 -12.55
N GLY A 464 5.20 -4.28 -11.27
CA GLY A 464 5.96 -3.60 -10.24
C GLY A 464 5.26 -2.40 -9.60
N LEU A 465 3.92 -2.37 -9.57
CA LEU A 465 3.20 -1.32 -8.84
C LEU A 465 3.67 -1.24 -7.38
N LYS A 466 4.16 -0.06 -7.01
CA LYS A 466 4.55 0.35 -5.64
C LYS A 466 3.63 1.50 -5.22
N PRO A 467 2.40 1.21 -4.72
CA PRO A 467 1.47 2.25 -4.32
C PRO A 467 2.02 2.98 -3.09
N THR A 468 1.77 4.29 -3.03
CA THR A 468 2.08 5.07 -1.84
C THR A 468 1.10 4.69 -0.74
N GLY A 469 -0.21 4.63 -1.04
CA GLY A 469 -1.30 4.18 -0.16
C GLY A 469 -1.21 2.71 0.26
N ARG A 470 -1.34 2.41 1.57
CA ARG A 470 -1.24 1.02 2.11
C ARG A 470 -2.33 0.61 3.12
N PHE A 471 -3.06 1.57 3.70
CA PHE A 471 -3.90 1.29 4.88
C PHE A 471 -5.41 1.34 4.61
N GLY A 472 -5.86 1.81 3.44
CA GLY A 472 -7.30 1.84 3.12
C GLY A 472 -8.14 2.81 3.97
N ILE A 473 -7.54 3.89 4.48
CA ILE A 473 -8.25 4.92 5.29
C ILE A 473 -8.26 6.30 4.63
N GLY A 474 -7.39 6.55 3.64
CA GLY A 474 -7.15 7.89 3.09
C GLY A 474 -8.38 8.54 2.46
N PHE A 475 -9.25 7.76 1.78
CA PHE A 475 -10.50 8.29 1.22
C PHE A 475 -11.39 8.95 2.27
N PHE A 476 -11.56 8.33 3.44
CA PHE A 476 -12.48 8.81 4.47
C PHE A 476 -12.05 10.14 5.10
N SER A 477 -10.78 10.55 4.95
CA SER A 477 -10.30 11.86 5.37
C SER A 477 -11.02 13.01 4.64
N VAL A 478 -11.62 12.73 3.47
CA VAL A 478 -12.44 13.68 2.71
C VAL A 478 -13.56 14.32 3.54
N PHE A 479 -14.14 13.59 4.50
CA PHE A 479 -15.22 14.08 5.36
C PHE A 479 -14.76 15.11 6.42
N MET A 480 -13.44 15.34 6.53
CA MET A 480 -12.89 16.48 7.28
C MET A 480 -13.17 17.81 6.55
N LEU A 481 -13.18 17.80 5.20
CA LEU A 481 -13.44 18.98 4.38
C LEU A 481 -14.92 19.33 4.31
N GLY A 482 -15.79 18.31 4.27
CA GLY A 482 -17.22 18.52 4.13
C GLY A 482 -18.05 17.24 4.16
N ASP A 483 -19.35 17.40 4.42
CA ASP A 483 -20.27 16.26 4.55
C ASP A 483 -20.84 15.83 3.19
N GLU A 484 -20.77 16.68 2.17
CA GLU A 484 -21.29 16.35 0.83
C GLU A 484 -20.15 16.00 -0.11
N VAL A 485 -20.08 14.74 -0.52
CA VAL A 485 -18.99 14.16 -1.32
C VAL A 485 -19.58 13.38 -2.48
N THR A 486 -19.06 13.58 -3.68
CA THR A 486 -19.35 12.72 -4.84
C THR A 486 -18.06 12.12 -5.38
N VAL A 487 -18.12 10.84 -5.75
CA VAL A 487 -17.02 10.12 -6.40
C VAL A 487 -17.53 9.61 -7.74
N THR A 488 -17.11 10.27 -8.81
CA THR A 488 -17.41 9.84 -10.19
C THR A 488 -16.21 9.10 -10.74
N SER A 489 -16.39 7.88 -11.25
CA SER A 489 -15.27 7.10 -11.78
C SER A 489 -15.64 6.29 -13.02
N ARG A 490 -14.65 6.11 -13.90
CA ARG A 490 -14.72 5.24 -15.07
C ARG A 490 -13.38 4.55 -15.26
N ARG A 491 -13.39 3.21 -15.33
CA ARG A 491 -12.19 2.43 -15.66
C ARG A 491 -11.59 2.83 -17.02
N HIS A 492 -10.27 2.76 -17.12
CA HIS A 492 -9.54 3.13 -18.33
C HIS A 492 -9.89 2.31 -19.58
N ASP A 493 -10.41 1.10 -19.40
CA ASP A 493 -10.80 0.14 -20.44
C ASP A 493 -12.33 0.03 -20.64
N ALA A 494 -13.11 0.82 -19.90
CA ALA A 494 -14.58 0.79 -19.97
C ALA A 494 -15.15 1.88 -20.89
N ALA A 495 -16.38 1.67 -21.37
CA ALA A 495 -17.07 2.64 -22.22
C ALA A 495 -17.53 3.86 -21.41
N ALA A 496 -17.80 4.98 -22.10
CA ALA A 496 -18.27 6.19 -21.42
C ALA A 496 -19.59 5.98 -20.66
N SER A 497 -20.45 5.06 -21.14
CA SER A 497 -21.70 4.64 -20.48
C SER A 497 -21.48 3.94 -19.14
N ASP A 498 -20.27 3.41 -18.88
CA ASP A 498 -19.94 2.72 -17.64
C ASP A 498 -19.43 3.67 -16.55
N THR A 499 -19.61 4.98 -16.73
CA THR A 499 -19.27 5.98 -15.71
C THR A 499 -20.33 5.95 -14.61
N HIS A 500 -19.89 5.83 -13.35
CA HIS A 500 -20.79 5.80 -12.19
C HIS A 500 -20.39 6.87 -11.18
N THR A 501 -21.38 7.44 -10.49
CA THR A 501 -21.21 8.38 -9.39
C THR A 501 -21.72 7.78 -8.08
N LEU A 502 -20.85 7.72 -7.07
CA LEU A 502 -21.22 7.42 -5.70
C LEU A 502 -21.41 8.72 -4.90
N ASP A 503 -22.61 8.94 -4.39
CA ASP A 503 -23.09 10.20 -3.82
C ASP A 503 -23.32 10.09 -2.30
N PHE A 504 -22.57 10.86 -1.52
CA PHE A 504 -22.71 11.02 -0.07
C PHE A 504 -23.30 12.40 0.25
N ARG A 505 -24.61 12.47 0.49
CA ARG A 505 -25.31 13.76 0.69
C ARG A 505 -25.21 14.35 2.10
N LYS A 506 -24.99 13.50 3.11
CA LYS A 506 -24.94 13.89 4.54
C LYS A 506 -23.84 13.14 5.29
N GLY A 507 -22.68 13.05 4.65
CA GLY A 507 -21.53 12.32 5.12
C GLY A 507 -21.84 10.84 5.31
N LEU A 508 -21.17 10.23 6.28
CA LEU A 508 -21.32 8.82 6.63
C LEU A 508 -22.57 8.52 7.48
N ARG A 509 -23.40 9.53 7.79
CA ARG A 509 -24.64 9.35 8.56
C ARG A 509 -25.79 8.81 7.71
N MET A 510 -25.68 8.93 6.40
CA MET A 510 -26.62 8.36 5.44
C MET A 510 -25.90 7.35 4.56
N ARG A 511 -26.64 6.35 4.09
CA ARG A 511 -26.12 5.40 3.10
C ARG A 511 -25.84 6.15 1.79
N PRO A 512 -24.70 5.89 1.12
CA PRO A 512 -24.41 6.51 -0.17
C PRO A 512 -25.35 5.97 -1.26
N ILE A 513 -25.47 6.74 -2.34
CA ILE A 513 -26.30 6.39 -3.50
C ILE A 513 -25.39 6.18 -4.70
N LEU A 514 -25.45 5.01 -5.34
CA LEU A 514 -24.83 4.81 -6.64
C LEU A 514 -25.82 5.24 -7.73
N ARG A 515 -25.37 6.09 -8.66
CA ARG A 515 -26.20 6.61 -9.75
C ARG A 515 -25.35 6.90 -11.00
N GLU A 516 -26.03 7.14 -12.12
CA GLU A 516 -25.39 7.71 -13.30
C GLU A 516 -24.94 9.16 -13.04
N PRO A 517 -23.84 9.61 -13.66
CA PRO A 517 -23.36 10.99 -13.56
C PRO A 517 -24.33 11.95 -14.27
N VAL A 518 -24.49 13.14 -13.70
CA VAL A 518 -25.11 14.24 -14.47
C VAL A 518 -24.11 14.83 -15.47
N LEU A 519 -24.56 15.64 -16.42
CA LEU A 519 -23.73 16.15 -17.51
C LEU A 519 -22.46 16.87 -17.01
N GLU A 520 -22.57 17.63 -15.92
CA GLU A 520 -21.46 18.36 -15.30
C GLU A 520 -20.44 17.45 -14.58
N GLU A 521 -20.87 16.24 -14.20
CA GLU A 521 -20.04 15.22 -13.55
C GLU A 521 -19.38 14.26 -14.53
N ALA A 522 -19.83 14.25 -15.80
CA ALA A 522 -19.32 13.35 -16.82
C ALA A 522 -17.80 13.52 -17.00
N LEU A 523 -17.08 12.39 -17.03
CA LEU A 523 -15.64 12.39 -17.20
C LEU A 523 -15.28 12.37 -18.68
N GLY A 524 -14.52 13.39 -19.11
CA GLY A 524 -13.99 13.46 -20.48
C GLY A 524 -12.99 12.33 -20.75
N ASN A 525 -12.10 12.07 -19.80
CA ASN A 525 -11.13 10.97 -19.83
C ASN A 525 -11.46 9.91 -18.78
N PRO A 526 -11.03 8.66 -18.96
CA PRO A 526 -11.14 7.67 -17.89
C PRO A 526 -10.29 8.08 -16.69
N GLY A 527 -10.71 7.67 -15.49
CA GLY A 527 -10.11 8.08 -14.22
C GLY A 527 -11.17 8.31 -13.16
N THR A 528 -10.88 9.16 -12.18
CA THR A 528 -11.79 9.47 -11.07
C THR A 528 -11.83 10.96 -10.80
N ARG A 529 -13.02 11.49 -10.49
CA ARG A 529 -13.22 12.81 -9.89
C ARG A 529 -13.83 12.65 -8.50
N VAL A 530 -13.17 13.19 -7.50
CA VAL A 530 -13.70 13.34 -6.14
C VAL A 530 -14.05 14.81 -5.93
N SER A 531 -15.32 15.08 -5.65
CA SER A 531 -15.84 16.43 -5.42
C SER A 531 -16.38 16.56 -4.02
N VAL A 532 -16.03 17.63 -3.32
CA VAL A 532 -16.41 17.86 -1.92
C VAL A 532 -16.94 19.26 -1.74
N ARG A 533 -18.13 19.40 -1.14
CA ARG A 533 -18.63 20.70 -0.71
C ARG A 533 -17.94 21.11 0.58
N LEU A 534 -17.14 22.16 0.54
CA LEU A 534 -16.38 22.63 1.70
C LEU A 534 -17.33 23.14 2.79
N ARG A 535 -17.14 22.65 4.02
CA ARG A 535 -17.90 23.08 5.20
C ARG A 535 -17.67 24.57 5.50
N THR A 536 -16.42 24.99 5.36
CA THR A 536 -15.98 26.37 5.56
C THR A 536 -15.47 26.91 4.22
N PRO A 537 -15.86 28.13 3.81
CA PRO A 537 -15.30 28.74 2.61
C PRO A 537 -13.77 28.74 2.65
N PRO A 538 -13.08 28.55 1.50
CA PRO A 538 -11.62 28.39 1.46
C PRO A 538 -10.84 29.51 2.15
N ASP A 539 -11.37 30.73 2.11
CA ASP A 539 -10.76 31.97 2.56
C ASP A 539 -11.23 32.43 3.97
N GLU A 540 -12.05 31.65 4.66
CA GLU A 540 -12.49 31.96 6.03
C GLU A 540 -11.59 31.30 7.09
N PRO A 541 -11.61 31.73 8.37
CA PRO A 541 -10.89 31.04 9.45
C PRO A 541 -11.18 29.55 9.46
N THR A 542 -10.14 28.73 9.58
CA THR A 542 -10.15 27.25 9.42
C THR A 542 -10.50 26.75 8.00
N GLY A 543 -10.65 27.64 7.02
CA GLY A 543 -10.78 27.33 5.61
C GLY A 543 -9.46 26.86 5.02
N LEU A 544 -9.54 26.13 3.91
CA LEU A 544 -8.41 25.45 3.27
C LEU A 544 -7.23 26.38 2.92
N LEU A 545 -7.54 27.61 2.46
CA LEU A 545 -6.55 28.60 2.01
C LEU A 545 -6.17 29.62 3.09
N TYR A 546 -6.81 29.60 4.26
CA TYR A 546 -6.58 30.60 5.30
C TYR A 546 -5.28 30.34 6.08
N ARG A 547 -4.48 31.39 6.32
CA ARG A 547 -3.20 31.33 7.06
C ARG A 547 -3.09 32.33 8.21
N GLY A 548 -4.19 33.00 8.54
CA GLY A 548 -4.25 34.02 9.59
C GLY A 548 -4.74 35.36 9.05
N SER A 549 -4.64 36.39 9.89
CA SER A 549 -5.01 37.75 9.52
C SER A 549 -4.07 38.75 10.18
N THR A 550 -3.74 39.81 9.45
CA THR A 550 -2.98 40.95 9.96
C THR A 550 -3.89 42.17 9.97
N GLY A 551 -4.40 42.54 11.14
CA GLY A 551 -5.46 43.54 11.25
C GLY A 551 -6.75 43.05 10.59
N THR A 552 -7.24 43.78 9.58
CA THR A 552 -8.44 43.43 8.80
C THR A 552 -8.14 42.60 7.54
N ALA A 553 -6.87 42.47 7.14
CA ALA A 553 -6.48 41.74 5.95
C ALA A 553 -6.28 40.25 6.26
N LYS A 554 -6.94 39.38 5.50
CA LYS A 554 -6.74 37.93 5.57
C LYS A 554 -5.45 37.55 4.85
N ASN A 555 -4.62 36.73 5.48
CA ASN A 555 -3.46 36.11 4.85
C ASN A 555 -3.90 34.77 4.27
N LEU A 556 -3.81 34.63 2.94
CA LEU A 556 -4.26 33.44 2.21
C LEU A 556 -3.09 32.82 1.45
N ILE A 557 -3.01 31.49 1.48
CA ILE A 557 -2.17 30.74 0.55
C ILE A 557 -2.93 30.54 -0.76
N SER A 558 -2.25 30.61 -1.91
CA SER A 558 -2.89 30.22 -3.17
C SER A 558 -3.08 28.70 -3.24
N LEU A 559 -4.10 28.24 -3.98
CA LEU A 559 -4.30 26.80 -4.21
C LEU A 559 -3.05 26.17 -4.84
N ARG A 560 -2.42 26.86 -5.78
CA ARG A 560 -1.12 26.47 -6.36
C ARG A 560 -0.09 26.16 -5.30
N MET A 561 0.17 27.10 -4.39
CA MET A 561 1.21 26.95 -3.38
C MET A 561 0.84 25.89 -2.34
N LEU A 562 -0.44 25.77 -2.00
CA LEU A 562 -0.94 24.73 -1.11
C LEU A 562 -0.65 23.33 -1.66
N VAL A 563 -1.03 23.09 -2.91
CA VAL A 563 -0.76 21.83 -3.63
C VAL A 563 0.74 21.61 -3.72
N ALA A 564 1.50 22.62 -4.15
CA ALA A 564 2.94 22.52 -4.34
C ALA A 564 3.70 22.12 -3.06
N ARG A 565 3.28 22.64 -1.90
CA ARG A 565 3.87 22.29 -0.59
C ARG A 565 3.59 20.86 -0.14
N HIS A 566 2.44 20.29 -0.50
CA HIS A 566 2.04 18.95 -0.06
C HIS A 566 2.52 17.84 -0.99
N SER A 567 2.80 18.15 -2.26
CA SER A 567 3.33 17.20 -3.24
C SER A 567 4.63 17.67 -3.91
N PRO A 568 5.65 18.13 -3.14
CA PRO A 568 6.75 18.92 -3.68
C PRO A 568 7.63 18.19 -4.69
N ALA A 569 7.58 16.85 -4.73
CA ALA A 569 8.39 16.00 -5.60
C ALA A 569 7.57 14.88 -6.28
N VAL A 570 6.29 15.13 -6.53
CA VAL A 570 5.43 14.15 -7.21
C VAL A 570 5.85 13.93 -8.67
N ASP A 571 5.73 12.69 -9.13
CA ASP A 571 6.03 12.23 -10.48
C ASP A 571 4.85 12.38 -11.45
N VAL A 572 3.86 13.18 -11.10
CA VAL A 572 2.63 13.42 -11.86
C VAL A 572 2.40 14.93 -11.97
N THR A 573 1.99 15.39 -13.15
CA THR A 573 1.67 16.80 -13.35
C THR A 573 0.37 17.14 -12.64
N VAL A 574 0.39 18.18 -11.79
CA VAL A 574 -0.78 18.67 -11.06
C VAL A 574 -1.14 20.08 -11.54
N HIS A 575 -2.28 20.18 -12.19
CA HIS A 575 -2.92 21.44 -12.55
C HIS A 575 -3.79 21.94 -11.41
N VAL A 576 -3.84 23.25 -11.25
CA VAL A 576 -4.79 23.90 -10.35
C VAL A 576 -5.69 24.84 -11.14
N VAL A 577 -6.96 24.87 -10.75
CA VAL A 577 -7.95 25.81 -11.31
C VAL A 577 -8.56 26.60 -10.16
N GLN A 578 -8.28 27.90 -10.13
CA GLN A 578 -8.80 28.83 -9.13
C GLN A 578 -9.33 30.08 -9.84
N ASP A 579 -10.54 30.51 -9.49
CA ASP A 579 -11.17 31.72 -10.05
C ASP A 579 -11.21 31.74 -11.60
N GLY A 580 -11.40 30.57 -12.21
CA GLY A 580 -11.46 30.39 -13.67
C GLY A 580 -10.10 30.37 -14.38
N SER A 581 -9.00 30.62 -13.66
CA SER A 581 -7.64 30.54 -14.19
C SER A 581 -7.05 29.15 -13.95
N SER A 582 -6.46 28.56 -14.99
CA SER A 582 -5.78 27.26 -14.92
C SER A 582 -4.28 27.45 -15.04
N GLU A 583 -3.51 26.84 -14.14
CA GLU A 583 -2.04 26.84 -14.17
C GLU A 583 -1.47 25.51 -13.71
N ILE A 584 -0.18 25.27 -13.96
CA ILE A 584 0.54 24.09 -13.46
C ILE A 584 1.09 24.44 -12.07
N ALA A 585 0.63 23.73 -11.04
CA ALA A 585 1.21 23.86 -9.72
C ALA A 585 2.55 23.13 -9.62
N ILE A 586 2.60 21.92 -10.19
CA ILE A 586 3.78 21.05 -10.22
C ILE A 586 3.77 20.29 -11.55
N ALA A 587 4.88 20.27 -12.26
CA ALA A 587 5.09 19.36 -13.39
C ALA A 587 5.73 18.05 -12.92
N ALA A 588 5.41 16.93 -13.58
CA ALA A 588 5.93 15.62 -13.19
C ALA A 588 7.47 15.60 -13.06
N ASN A 589 7.97 15.24 -11.88
CA ASN A 589 9.41 15.21 -11.54
C ASN A 589 10.15 16.55 -11.71
N ASP A 590 9.43 17.67 -11.77
CA ASP A 590 10.04 18.99 -11.99
C ASP A 590 11.06 19.37 -10.92
N TRP A 591 10.93 18.87 -9.68
CA TRP A 591 11.82 19.18 -8.57
C TRP A 591 13.31 18.92 -8.85
N LEU A 592 13.64 18.03 -9.79
CA LEU A 592 15.01 17.80 -10.25
C LEU A 592 15.55 18.92 -11.15
N SER A 593 14.70 19.50 -12.00
CA SER A 593 15.07 20.51 -13.00
C SER A 593 14.60 21.93 -12.69
N GLU A 594 13.69 22.10 -11.74
CA GLU A 594 13.04 23.35 -11.36
C GLU A 594 14.09 24.37 -10.93
N GLU A 595 13.80 25.65 -11.16
CA GLU A 595 14.69 26.71 -10.75
C GLU A 595 14.84 26.69 -9.20
N PRO A 596 16.07 26.75 -8.65
CA PRO A 596 16.30 26.55 -7.22
C PRO A 596 15.48 27.46 -6.30
N LYS A 597 15.30 28.74 -6.62
CA LYS A 597 14.48 29.66 -5.81
C LYS A 597 13.03 29.19 -5.75
N THR A 598 12.50 28.74 -6.89
CA THR A 598 11.13 28.22 -7.01
C THR A 598 10.95 26.94 -6.20
N LEU A 599 11.88 25.99 -6.27
CA LEU A 599 11.85 24.77 -5.46
C LEU A 599 11.97 25.07 -3.97
N LEU A 600 12.89 25.96 -3.57
CA LEU A 600 13.06 26.31 -2.16
C LEU A 600 11.81 26.99 -1.60
N SER A 601 11.19 27.90 -2.37
CA SER A 601 9.91 28.54 -2.00
C SER A 601 8.77 27.52 -1.85
N ARG A 602 8.77 26.46 -2.66
CA ARG A 602 7.83 25.34 -2.57
C ARG A 602 7.99 24.56 -1.26
N THR A 603 9.21 24.44 -0.75
CA THR A 603 9.52 23.65 0.46
C THR A 603 9.56 24.47 1.76
N ALA A 604 9.53 25.80 1.67
CA ALA A 604 9.80 26.75 2.75
C ALA A 604 8.77 26.81 3.90
N GLY A 605 7.62 26.18 3.77
CA GLY A 605 6.47 26.44 4.63
C GLY A 605 6.01 27.91 4.56
N ASP A 606 5.36 28.43 5.61
CA ASP A 606 4.81 29.81 5.65
C ASP A 606 5.86 30.93 5.74
N ARG A 607 7.15 30.61 5.54
CA ARG A 607 8.30 31.49 5.85
C ARG A 607 9.00 32.00 4.58
N ASN A 608 8.21 32.37 3.56
CA ASN A 608 8.70 32.84 2.26
C ASN A 608 9.49 34.16 2.35
N ASP A 609 9.17 35.01 3.31
CA ASP A 609 9.81 36.29 3.58
C ASP A 609 11.28 36.14 4.04
N LEU A 610 11.59 35.07 4.76
CA LEU A 610 12.96 34.74 5.18
C LEU A 610 13.81 34.20 4.04
N ILE A 611 13.18 33.50 3.10
CA ILE A 611 13.82 33.04 1.86
C ILE A 611 14.29 34.24 1.04
N GLU A 612 13.44 35.25 0.86
CA GLU A 612 13.82 36.44 0.08
C GLU A 612 15.05 37.19 0.62
N ARG A 613 15.34 37.09 1.93
CA ARG A 613 16.48 37.76 2.58
C ARG A 613 17.75 36.90 2.68
N GLY A 614 17.66 35.56 2.57
CA GLY A 614 18.76 34.63 2.86
C GLY A 614 19.12 33.61 1.78
N VAL A 615 18.51 33.67 0.58
CA VAL A 615 18.49 32.51 -0.34
C VAL A 615 19.49 32.52 -1.47
N ALA A 616 20.27 33.60 -1.66
CA ALA A 616 21.32 33.62 -2.68
C ALA A 616 22.34 32.47 -2.49
N PHE A 617 22.77 32.23 -1.25
CA PHE A 617 23.64 31.10 -0.89
C PHE A 617 22.98 29.74 -1.14
N MET A 618 21.72 29.59 -0.69
CA MET A 618 21.01 28.31 -0.81
C MET A 618 20.70 27.95 -2.26
N ILE A 619 20.31 28.93 -3.09
CA ILE A 619 20.14 28.79 -4.55
C ILE A 619 21.43 28.30 -5.18
N ALA A 620 22.54 28.97 -4.89
CA ALA A 620 23.83 28.65 -5.49
C ALA A 620 24.32 27.25 -5.12
N ASN A 621 23.96 26.77 -3.93
CA ASN A 621 24.49 25.53 -3.35
C ASN A 621 23.53 24.34 -3.42
N LEU A 622 22.31 24.50 -3.94
CA LEU A 622 21.36 23.41 -4.12
C LEU A 622 21.94 22.36 -5.09
N ARG A 623 22.12 21.11 -4.63
CA ARG A 623 22.71 20.01 -5.40
C ARG A 623 21.87 18.75 -5.29
N GLU A 624 21.86 17.98 -6.38
CA GLU A 624 21.24 16.67 -6.42
C GLU A 624 22.08 15.65 -5.62
N LEU A 625 21.41 14.80 -4.85
CA LEU A 625 21.98 13.63 -4.19
C LEU A 625 21.78 12.43 -5.12
N LYS A 626 22.63 12.34 -6.14
CA LYS A 626 22.52 11.32 -7.19
C LYS A 626 23.46 10.16 -6.93
N ASP A 627 22.93 8.95 -6.98
CA ASP A 627 23.73 7.73 -6.96
C ASP A 627 24.46 7.59 -8.32
N PRO A 628 25.80 7.59 -8.35
CA PRO A 628 26.56 7.48 -9.59
C PRO A 628 26.49 6.09 -10.23
N VAL A 629 26.14 5.05 -9.46
CA VAL A 629 26.04 3.66 -9.92
C VAL A 629 24.67 3.41 -10.54
N THR A 630 23.60 3.73 -9.82
CA THR A 630 22.22 3.47 -10.29
C THR A 630 21.64 4.62 -11.10
N GLY A 631 22.22 5.82 -11.02
CA GLY A 631 21.69 7.05 -11.61
C GLY A 631 20.48 7.61 -10.87
N ARG A 632 20.04 6.99 -9.77
CA ARG A 632 18.85 7.38 -9.00
C ARG A 632 19.11 8.63 -8.17
N SER A 633 18.17 9.58 -8.21
CA SER A 633 18.18 10.76 -7.35
C SER A 633 17.51 10.45 -6.01
N HIS A 634 18.20 10.70 -4.91
CA HIS A 634 17.70 10.54 -3.53
C HIS A 634 17.28 11.86 -2.89
N GLY A 635 17.49 12.98 -3.59
CA GLY A 635 17.13 14.30 -3.12
C GLY A 635 17.79 15.39 -3.94
N ARG A 636 17.40 16.63 -3.68
CA ARG A 636 17.98 17.84 -4.23
C ARG A 636 17.91 18.90 -3.14
N ALA A 637 19.04 19.14 -2.51
CA ALA A 637 19.12 19.85 -1.25
C ALA A 637 20.45 20.61 -1.11
N CYS A 638 20.56 21.44 -0.08
CA CYS A 638 21.84 22.00 0.38
C CYS A 638 21.89 22.10 1.91
N ILE A 639 23.11 22.16 2.44
CA ILE A 639 23.34 22.35 3.89
C ILE A 639 23.04 23.79 4.25
N CYS A 640 22.24 23.98 5.30
CA CYS A 640 21.91 25.28 5.88
C CYS A 640 22.63 25.44 7.23
N PRO A 641 23.74 26.18 7.28
CA PRO A 641 24.58 26.30 8.48
C PRO A 641 24.08 27.29 9.53
N THR A 642 22.89 27.85 9.37
CA THR A 642 22.34 28.83 10.31
C THR A 642 21.81 28.13 11.56
N SER A 643 22.25 28.57 12.75
CA SER A 643 21.91 28.01 14.07
C SER A 643 20.78 28.77 14.79
N SER A 644 20.38 29.95 14.30
CA SER A 644 19.34 30.74 14.96
C SER A 644 17.99 29.98 14.99
N THR A 645 17.42 29.87 16.18
CA THR A 645 16.05 29.37 16.46
C THR A 645 14.97 30.19 15.75
N TYR A 646 15.28 31.43 15.36
CA TYR A 646 14.39 32.29 14.57
C TYR A 646 14.58 32.15 13.05
N TYR A 647 15.68 31.53 12.56
CA TYR A 647 16.07 31.56 11.14
C TYR A 647 16.44 30.19 10.53
N THR A 648 16.20 29.07 11.21
CA THR A 648 16.47 27.74 10.64
C THR A 648 15.46 27.44 9.53
N ALA A 649 15.92 27.42 8.28
CA ALA A 649 15.13 26.93 7.16
C ALA A 649 15.07 25.40 7.19
N GLU A 650 13.88 24.84 7.01
CA GLU A 650 13.62 23.39 7.07
C GLU A 650 13.55 22.81 5.66
N GLY A 651 14.19 21.66 5.46
CA GLY A 651 14.03 20.82 4.29
C GLY A 651 12.86 19.87 4.47
N VAL A 652 12.40 19.29 3.37
CA VAL A 652 11.28 18.36 3.36
C VAL A 652 11.74 16.96 3.01
N ILE A 653 11.17 15.98 3.70
CA ILE A 653 11.31 14.56 3.40
C ILE A 653 10.01 14.12 2.74
N THR A 654 10.13 13.49 1.58
CA THR A 654 8.99 13.07 0.76
C THR A 654 8.86 11.56 0.66
N VAL A 655 7.62 11.07 0.71
CA VAL A 655 7.27 9.66 0.47
C VAL A 655 6.35 9.62 -0.75
N GLY A 656 6.77 8.94 -1.81
CA GLY A 656 6.02 8.94 -3.08
C GLY A 656 5.83 10.34 -3.69
N GLY A 657 6.71 11.29 -3.37
CA GLY A 657 6.66 12.68 -3.81
C GLY A 657 5.84 13.63 -2.92
N PHE A 658 5.20 13.11 -1.87
CA PHE A 658 4.37 13.87 -0.93
C PHE A 658 5.12 14.21 0.35
N LEU A 659 4.87 15.40 0.92
CA LEU A 659 5.46 15.84 2.18
C LEU A 659 5.08 14.88 3.32
N ALA A 660 6.09 14.33 3.98
CA ALA A 660 5.92 13.37 5.08
C ALA A 660 6.61 13.81 6.37
N ALA A 661 7.77 14.45 6.29
CA ALA A 661 8.47 15.01 7.44
C ALA A 661 9.32 16.22 7.06
N LYS A 662 9.86 16.90 8.06
CA LYS A 662 10.80 18.01 7.88
C LYS A 662 12.11 17.73 8.59
N ILE A 663 13.18 18.35 8.10
CA ILE A 663 14.53 18.22 8.66
C ILE A 663 15.20 19.59 8.76
N GLN A 664 15.81 19.87 9.91
CA GLN A 664 16.59 21.10 10.12
C GLN A 664 17.99 20.97 9.53
N HIS A 665 18.64 22.10 9.24
CA HIS A 665 20.02 22.20 8.70
C HIS A 665 20.24 21.63 7.30
N ILE A 666 19.21 21.10 6.66
CA ILE A 666 19.18 20.79 5.23
C ILE A 666 17.96 21.51 4.67
N VAL A 667 18.09 22.16 3.52
CA VAL A 667 16.97 22.78 2.78
C VAL A 667 16.82 22.15 1.41
N GLY A 668 15.60 22.11 0.89
CA GLY A 668 15.25 21.40 -0.34
C GLY A 668 14.51 20.10 -0.06
N VAL A 669 14.65 19.12 -0.95
CA VAL A 669 13.87 17.87 -0.92
C VAL A 669 14.79 16.67 -0.70
N LEU A 670 14.41 15.77 0.21
CA LEU A 670 14.97 14.43 0.34
C LEU A 670 13.88 13.37 0.10
N SER A 671 14.22 12.27 -0.55
CA SER A 671 13.35 11.09 -0.64
C SER A 671 13.49 10.27 0.64
N GLY A 672 12.36 9.73 1.12
CA GLY A 672 12.32 8.94 2.34
C GLY A 672 11.27 7.84 2.34
N GLU A 673 11.27 7.10 3.44
CA GLU A 673 10.29 6.06 3.74
C GLU A 673 9.52 6.40 5.02
N PRO A 674 8.21 6.07 5.09
CA PRO A 674 7.37 6.42 6.22
C PRO A 674 7.73 5.59 7.46
N ARG A 675 7.74 6.23 8.63
CA ARG A 675 7.90 5.56 9.94
C ARG A 675 6.55 5.24 10.61
N THR A 676 5.51 6.00 10.27
CA THR A 676 4.17 5.91 10.89
C THR A 676 3.09 5.62 9.85
N VAL A 677 1.95 5.13 10.34
CA VAL A 677 0.74 4.92 9.52
C VAL A 677 0.16 6.24 9.00
N ALA A 678 0.21 7.30 9.81
CA ALA A 678 -0.25 8.65 9.48
C ALA A 678 0.67 9.40 8.50
N ARG A 679 1.89 8.89 8.29
CA ARG A 679 2.91 9.44 7.36
C ARG A 679 3.27 10.89 7.64
N ASP A 680 3.14 11.28 8.90
CA ASP A 680 3.62 12.50 9.50
C ASP A 680 5.08 12.36 10.01
N SER A 681 5.68 11.18 9.79
CA SER A 681 7.07 10.89 10.07
C SER A 681 7.68 10.05 8.94
N ALA A 682 8.89 10.41 8.52
CA ALA A 682 9.65 9.70 7.50
C ALA A 682 11.15 9.80 7.78
N GLN A 683 11.90 8.79 7.32
CA GLN A 683 13.36 8.78 7.35
C GLN A 683 13.89 8.87 5.92
N PRO A 684 14.91 9.71 5.64
CA PRO A 684 15.50 9.77 4.33
C PRO A 684 16.20 8.46 3.94
N THR A 685 16.08 8.07 2.67
CA THR A 685 16.63 6.83 2.11
C THR A 685 17.88 7.10 1.27
N VAL A 686 18.70 8.08 1.68
CA VAL A 686 19.96 8.39 0.98
C VAL A 686 21.00 7.34 1.36
N PRO A 687 21.63 6.63 0.41
CA PRO A 687 22.68 5.68 0.72
C PRO A 687 23.88 6.37 1.38
N PRO A 688 24.56 5.71 2.34
CA PRO A 688 25.64 6.33 3.10
C PRO A 688 26.79 6.89 2.24
N GLU A 689 27.16 6.19 1.17
CA GLU A 689 28.19 6.61 0.22
C GLU A 689 27.80 7.88 -0.55
N VAL A 690 26.55 7.95 -1.03
CA VAL A 690 26.00 9.12 -1.73
C VAL A 690 25.95 10.33 -0.80
N LEU A 691 25.52 10.10 0.44
CA LEU A 691 25.41 11.16 1.45
C LEU A 691 26.79 11.75 1.80
N ARG A 692 27.80 10.89 1.99
CA ARG A 692 29.19 11.27 2.28
C ARG A 692 29.79 12.13 1.18
N GLU A 693 29.65 11.68 -0.08
CA GLU A 693 30.18 12.40 -1.23
C GLU A 693 29.49 13.76 -1.39
N TRP A 694 28.16 13.78 -1.29
CA TRP A 694 27.38 15.01 -1.36
C TRP A 694 27.77 16.01 -0.26
N ALA A 695 27.91 15.56 0.99
CA ALA A 695 28.29 16.41 2.11
C ALA A 695 29.71 17.00 1.93
N THR A 696 30.65 16.19 1.44
CA THR A 696 32.01 16.65 1.13
C THR A 696 32.01 17.70 0.01
N ASN A 697 31.18 17.53 -1.02
CA ASN A 697 31.03 18.50 -2.10
C ASN A 697 30.34 19.79 -1.62
N GLN A 698 29.38 19.70 -0.70
CA GLN A 698 28.78 20.87 -0.05
C GLN A 698 29.85 21.67 0.71
N ALA A 699 30.76 21.02 1.45
CA ALA A 699 31.82 21.71 2.18
C ALA A 699 32.65 22.66 1.29
N LYS A 700 33.04 22.19 0.09
CA LYS A 700 33.77 22.99 -0.93
C LYS A 700 32.97 24.20 -1.41
N LEU A 701 31.66 24.04 -1.60
CA LEU A 701 30.79 25.15 -2.03
C LEU A 701 30.60 26.18 -0.92
N ILE A 702 30.54 25.71 0.34
CA ILE A 702 30.36 26.55 1.51
C ILE A 702 31.63 27.32 1.86
N SER A 703 32.80 26.70 1.72
CA SER A 703 34.08 27.37 1.95
C SER A 703 34.27 28.56 1.00
N ALA A 704 33.85 28.42 -0.26
CA ALA A 704 33.85 29.46 -1.28
C ALA A 704 32.74 30.51 -1.14
N ALA A 705 31.73 30.29 -0.30
CA ALA A 705 30.60 31.19 -0.15
C ALA A 705 30.92 32.44 0.68
N LYS A 706 30.23 33.55 0.36
CA LYS A 706 30.26 34.82 1.11
C LYS A 706 29.32 34.76 2.32
N ILE A 707 29.68 33.95 3.31
CA ILE A 707 28.97 33.76 4.58
C ILE A 707 29.95 33.96 5.76
N SER A 708 29.45 34.16 6.99
CA SER A 708 30.30 34.41 8.16
C SER A 708 31.17 33.19 8.52
N GLY A 709 32.29 33.44 9.21
CA GLY A 709 33.14 32.36 9.72
C GLY A 709 32.39 31.41 10.65
N GLU A 710 31.48 31.93 11.46
CA GLU A 710 30.59 31.14 12.33
C GLU A 710 29.69 30.21 11.52
N GLN A 711 29.10 30.70 10.42
CA GLN A 711 28.32 29.85 9.52
C GLN A 711 29.20 28.78 8.86
N LYS A 712 30.45 29.09 8.50
CA LYS A 712 31.37 28.07 7.97
C LYS A 712 31.75 27.02 9.03
N LEU A 713 31.89 27.43 10.30
CA LEU A 713 32.15 26.54 11.42
C LEU A 713 30.96 25.60 11.67
N ASN A 714 29.74 26.14 11.71
CA ASN A 714 28.51 25.33 11.83
C ASN A 714 28.36 24.34 10.67
N ALA A 715 28.73 24.75 9.45
CA ALA A 715 28.71 23.86 8.29
C ALA A 715 29.68 22.69 8.46
N ALA A 716 30.86 22.90 9.03
CA ALA A 716 31.82 21.82 9.27
C ALA A 716 31.23 20.74 10.18
N GLU A 717 30.56 21.13 11.28
CA GLU A 717 29.88 20.20 12.18
C GLU A 717 28.83 19.35 11.45
N ILE A 718 28.01 19.98 10.60
CA ILE A 718 26.97 19.30 9.81
C ILE A 718 27.60 18.33 8.78
N VAL A 719 28.63 18.76 8.06
CA VAL A 719 29.32 17.93 7.05
C VAL A 719 29.93 16.68 7.69
N MET A 720 30.64 16.85 8.81
CA MET A 720 31.25 15.73 9.53
C MET A 720 30.20 14.74 10.04
N LEU A 721 29.07 15.25 10.53
CA LEU A 721 27.97 14.40 11.01
C LEU A 721 27.28 13.63 9.88
N LEU A 722 27.28 14.18 8.66
CA LEU A 722 26.81 13.49 7.45
C LEU A 722 27.85 12.52 6.85
N GLY A 723 28.97 12.30 7.54
CA GLY A 723 30.03 11.39 7.11
C GLY A 723 31.01 12.00 6.10
N GLY A 724 30.85 13.27 5.72
CA GLY A 724 31.72 13.97 4.77
C GLY A 724 33.00 14.54 5.41
N THR A 725 33.90 15.06 4.57
CA THR A 725 35.12 15.76 5.01
C THR A 725 35.07 17.25 4.66
N ALA A 726 35.68 18.08 5.50
CA ALA A 726 35.61 19.54 5.39
C ALA A 726 36.96 20.24 5.70
N PRO A 727 38.06 19.90 5.00
CA PRO A 727 39.38 20.45 5.33
C PRO A 727 39.46 21.98 5.13
N GLU A 728 38.66 22.53 4.22
CA GLU A 728 38.64 23.97 3.91
C GLU A 728 37.68 24.77 4.81
N LEU A 729 36.92 24.11 5.69
CA LEU A 729 36.04 24.79 6.64
C LEU A 729 36.76 24.94 7.99
N PRO A 730 36.44 25.99 8.75
CA PRO A 730 37.02 26.18 10.07
C PRO A 730 36.48 25.15 11.06
N VAL A 731 37.32 24.79 12.03
CA VAL A 731 37.02 23.82 13.10
C VAL A 731 37.29 24.38 14.50
N ALA A 732 37.95 25.54 14.60
CA ALA A 732 38.26 26.22 15.84
C ALA A 732 38.24 27.75 15.66
N ILE A 733 38.18 28.50 16.76
CA ILE A 733 38.28 29.97 16.76
C ILE A 733 39.42 30.39 17.70
N GLN A 734 40.23 31.36 17.28
CA GLN A 734 41.27 31.98 18.12
C GLN A 734 41.41 33.46 17.78
N ASP A 735 41.42 34.34 18.78
CA ASP A 735 41.56 35.81 18.59
C ASP A 735 40.55 36.36 17.56
N GLY A 736 39.33 35.79 17.52
CA GLY A 736 38.27 36.14 16.55
C GLY A 736 38.45 35.56 15.14
N GLU A 737 39.57 34.90 14.84
CA GLU A 737 39.84 34.24 13.57
C GLU A 737 39.35 32.80 13.54
N PHE A 738 38.80 32.37 12.41
CA PHE A 738 38.25 31.04 12.20
C PHE A 738 39.27 30.13 11.52
N LEU A 739 39.76 29.14 12.24
CA LEU A 739 40.90 28.32 11.82
C LEU A 739 40.46 27.01 11.17
N THR A 740 40.97 26.73 9.97
CA THR A 740 40.90 25.39 9.34
C THR A 740 41.82 24.40 10.07
N SER A 741 41.65 23.11 9.80
CA SER A 741 42.52 22.08 10.40
C SER A 741 44.02 22.32 10.12
N ASP A 742 44.38 22.73 8.90
CA ASP A 742 45.78 23.03 8.54
C ASP A 742 46.31 24.30 9.24
N ALA A 743 45.49 25.35 9.35
CA ALA A 743 45.87 26.58 10.05
C ALA A 743 46.04 26.34 11.55
N LEU A 744 45.16 25.54 12.13
CA LEU A 744 45.24 25.08 13.52
C LEU A 744 46.50 24.22 13.74
N GLU A 745 46.84 23.31 12.83
CA GLU A 745 48.07 22.52 12.93
C GLU A 745 49.32 23.41 12.93
N ALA A 746 49.37 24.39 12.03
CA ALA A 746 50.47 25.34 11.94
C ALA A 746 50.64 26.16 13.22
N LEU A 747 49.52 26.61 13.81
CA LEU A 747 49.52 27.28 15.11
C LEU A 747 50.06 26.38 16.21
N LEU A 748 49.53 25.16 16.35
CA LEU A 748 49.86 24.23 17.43
C LEU A 748 51.33 23.81 17.42
N ARG A 749 51.98 23.69 16.25
CA ARG A 749 53.41 23.36 16.14
C ARG A 749 54.33 24.37 16.85
N GLY A 750 53.89 25.63 16.95
CA GLY A 750 54.63 26.71 17.62
C GLY A 750 54.38 26.83 19.12
N LEU A 751 53.44 26.05 19.67
CA LEU A 751 53.02 26.14 21.06
C LEU A 751 53.58 24.96 21.89
N VAL A 752 53.80 25.23 23.18
CA VAL A 752 54.19 24.21 24.18
C VAL A 752 53.02 23.90 25.13
N GLU A 753 52.10 24.85 25.28
CA GLU A 753 50.87 24.74 26.08
C GLU A 753 49.74 25.39 25.26
N VAL A 754 48.55 24.79 25.29
CA VAL A 754 47.34 25.37 24.70
C VAL A 754 46.16 25.25 25.65
N GLU A 755 45.44 26.36 25.82
CA GLU A 755 44.23 26.46 26.63
C GLU A 755 43.01 26.39 25.72
N VAL A 756 42.09 25.46 26.00
CA VAL A 756 40.92 25.18 25.16
C VAL A 756 39.64 25.40 25.95
N TYR A 757 38.76 26.25 25.43
CA TYR A 757 37.41 26.44 25.94
C TYR A 757 36.39 25.73 25.04
N MET A 758 35.49 24.96 25.66
CA MET A 758 34.43 24.21 24.97
C MET A 758 33.22 25.12 24.74
N GLY A 759 33.18 25.81 23.61
CA GLY A 759 32.17 26.80 23.24
C GLY A 759 32.57 27.56 21.97
N LYS A 760 31.69 28.45 21.49
CA LYS A 760 31.97 29.36 20.35
C LYS A 760 32.41 30.75 20.80
N GLU A 761 32.00 31.13 22.01
CA GLU A 761 32.31 32.38 22.69
C GLU A 761 32.23 32.16 24.21
N LEU A 762 32.65 33.16 24.99
CA LEU A 762 32.52 33.14 26.44
C LEU A 762 31.11 33.62 26.82
N ASP A 763 30.39 32.81 27.59
CA ASP A 763 29.11 33.19 28.16
C ASP A 763 29.32 33.95 29.49
N TYR A 764 28.46 34.94 29.76
CA TYR A 764 28.40 35.61 31.06
C TYR A 764 28.00 34.61 32.15
N ASP A 765 28.70 34.65 33.29
CA ASP A 765 28.39 33.87 34.48
C ASP A 765 27.95 34.83 35.59
N ASP A 766 26.95 34.44 36.39
CA ASP A 766 26.46 35.25 37.52
C ASP A 766 27.56 35.47 38.58
N ASP A 767 28.58 34.60 38.60
CA ASP A 767 29.79 34.73 39.43
C ASP A 767 30.82 35.74 38.88
N ASP A 768 30.59 36.34 37.71
CA ASP A 768 31.48 37.39 37.17
C ASP A 768 31.26 38.72 37.90
N ASP A 769 32.34 39.30 38.43
CA ASP A 769 32.34 40.61 39.12
C ASP A 769 32.16 41.82 38.17
N VAL A 770 31.40 41.65 37.08
CA VAL A 770 31.07 42.68 36.10
C VAL A 770 29.59 42.64 35.71
N ARG A 771 29.05 43.75 35.22
CA ARG A 771 27.64 43.77 34.77
C ARG A 771 27.52 43.02 33.44
N PRO A 772 26.43 42.27 33.19
CA PRO A 772 26.21 41.56 31.93
C PRO A 772 26.35 42.45 30.70
N LYS A 773 25.91 43.70 30.80
CA LYS A 773 26.01 44.69 29.72
C LYS A 773 27.46 45.08 29.40
N ASP A 774 28.31 45.21 30.42
CA ASP A 774 29.71 45.58 30.25
C ASP A 774 30.50 44.37 29.74
N PHE A 775 30.15 43.15 30.19
CA PHE A 775 30.67 41.90 29.64
C PHE A 775 30.41 41.79 28.13
N SER A 776 29.15 41.93 27.70
CA SER A 776 28.82 41.80 26.27
C SER A 776 29.41 42.90 25.39
N ALA A 777 29.71 44.08 25.94
CA ALA A 777 30.20 45.23 25.16
C ALA A 777 31.72 45.31 25.08
N ASP A 778 32.42 44.99 26.17
CA ASP A 778 33.83 45.35 26.37
C ASP A 778 34.74 44.17 26.73
N LEU A 779 34.26 42.93 26.62
CA LEU A 779 35.07 41.72 26.86
C LEU A 779 36.25 41.62 25.88
N SER A 780 37.45 41.57 26.44
CA SER A 780 38.69 41.25 25.73
C SER A 780 39.09 39.81 26.05
N VAL A 781 39.20 38.96 25.02
CA VAL A 781 39.50 37.53 25.19
C VAL A 781 41.01 37.28 25.08
N SER A 782 41.52 36.36 25.92
CA SER A 782 42.92 35.93 25.87
C SER A 782 43.28 35.34 24.51
N LYS A 783 44.38 35.83 23.91
CA LYS A 783 44.90 35.35 22.61
C LYS A 783 45.41 33.90 22.65
N LYS A 784 45.67 33.37 23.85
CA LYS A 784 46.12 31.99 24.05
C LYS A 784 44.96 30.98 24.03
N LEU A 785 43.73 31.48 24.15
CA LEU A 785 42.54 30.64 24.26
C LEU A 785 42.06 30.21 22.87
N ILE A 786 41.88 28.90 22.71
CA ILE A 786 41.22 28.32 21.53
C ILE A 786 39.80 27.93 21.92
N PHE A 787 38.83 28.36 21.12
CA PHE A 787 37.45 27.93 21.24
C PHE A 787 37.19 26.73 20.33
N LEU A 788 36.68 25.65 20.91
CA LEU A 788 36.18 24.49 20.18
C LEU A 788 34.66 24.41 20.33
N PRO A 789 33.90 24.45 19.23
CA PRO A 789 32.45 24.43 19.31
C PRO A 789 31.95 23.11 19.92
N ASN A 790 31.01 23.24 20.86
CA ASN A 790 30.25 22.10 21.34
C ASN A 790 29.28 21.63 20.26
N ARG A 791 29.24 20.31 20.05
CA ARG A 791 28.27 19.70 19.15
C ARG A 791 26.86 20.02 19.61
N SER A 792 26.09 20.73 18.78
CA SER A 792 24.68 20.97 19.09
C SER A 792 23.89 19.65 19.09
N PRO A 793 23.09 19.38 20.14
CA PRO A 793 22.32 18.15 20.25
C PRO A 793 21.11 18.10 19.32
N THR A 794 20.79 19.18 18.58
CA THR A 794 19.60 19.27 17.73
C THR A 794 19.87 19.08 16.24
N ILE A 795 21.14 18.98 15.83
CA ILE A 795 21.52 18.89 14.42
C ILE A 795 20.97 17.61 13.77
N LEU A 796 20.25 17.77 12.65
CA LEU A 796 19.73 16.69 11.80
C LEU A 796 18.87 15.66 12.56
N LYS A 797 18.13 16.12 13.57
CA LYS A 797 17.19 15.28 14.32
C LYS A 797 15.89 15.02 13.56
N LEU A 798 15.39 13.79 13.69
CA LEU A 798 14.05 13.37 13.27
C LEU A 798 13.35 12.76 14.49
N GLY A 799 12.45 13.52 15.11
CA GLY A 799 11.97 13.22 16.45
C GLY A 799 13.13 13.27 17.45
N ASP A 800 13.29 12.22 18.26
CA ASP A 800 14.32 12.15 19.30
C ASP A 800 15.68 11.62 18.81
N GLN A 801 15.79 11.18 17.56
CA GLN A 801 16.98 10.51 17.02
C GLN A 801 17.76 11.40 16.05
N SER A 802 19.09 11.32 16.09
CA SER A 802 19.95 11.88 15.04
C SER A 802 19.91 10.96 13.81
N TRP A 803 19.40 11.46 12.68
CA TRP A 803 19.24 10.65 11.47
C TRP A 803 20.56 10.02 10.98
N PRO A 804 21.68 10.76 10.88
CA PRO A 804 22.94 10.19 10.39
C PRO A 804 23.49 9.06 11.28
N GLU A 805 23.26 9.14 12.60
CA GLU A 805 23.71 8.11 13.55
C GLU A 805 22.92 6.81 13.44
N CYS A 806 21.73 6.86 12.85
CA CYS A 806 20.91 5.67 12.57
C CYS A 806 21.25 5.00 11.23
N LEU A 807 22.20 5.52 10.45
CA LEU A 807 22.56 4.97 9.14
C LEU A 807 23.71 3.94 9.25
N PRO A 808 23.45 2.65 9.02
CA PRO A 808 24.50 1.63 9.03
C PRO A 808 25.56 1.93 7.97
N GLY A 809 26.85 1.85 8.34
CA GLY A 809 27.96 2.05 7.40
C GLY A 809 28.27 3.49 7.00
N LEU A 810 27.59 4.49 7.59
CA LEU A 810 27.90 5.90 7.33
C LEU A 810 29.28 6.30 7.85
N PHE A 811 29.63 5.87 9.06
CA PHE A 811 30.91 6.20 9.68
C PHE A 811 31.89 5.03 9.54
N SER A 812 33.09 5.32 9.06
CA SER A 812 34.22 4.39 9.13
C SER A 812 34.86 4.47 10.53
N ALA A 813 35.68 3.48 10.90
CA ALA A 813 36.34 3.42 12.20
C ALA A 813 37.19 4.66 12.53
N ASN A 814 37.72 5.34 11.50
CA ASN A 814 38.59 6.52 11.65
C ASN A 814 37.88 7.84 11.29
N HIS A 815 36.56 7.83 11.11
CA HIS A 815 35.80 9.02 10.75
C HIS A 815 35.68 9.99 11.92
N LEU A 816 35.95 11.28 11.68
CA LEU A 816 35.84 12.34 12.66
C LEU A 816 34.45 12.99 12.60
N LYS A 817 33.75 13.01 13.72
CA LYS A 817 32.37 13.46 13.86
C LYS A 817 32.27 14.85 14.50
N THR A 818 33.28 15.29 15.24
CA THR A 818 33.25 16.56 15.98
C THR A 818 34.51 17.39 15.74
N CYS A 819 34.40 18.71 15.96
CA CYS A 819 35.55 19.61 15.93
C CYS A 819 36.59 19.24 17.00
N GLU A 820 36.16 18.69 18.14
CA GLU A 820 37.06 18.18 19.19
C GLU A 820 37.90 16.99 18.70
N GLU A 821 37.29 16.01 18.04
CA GLU A 821 38.03 14.88 17.48
C GLU A 821 39.00 15.34 16.37
N VAL A 822 38.62 16.34 15.56
CA VAL A 822 39.53 17.00 14.61
C VAL A 822 40.68 17.69 15.33
N PHE A 823 40.39 18.44 16.39
CA PHE A 823 41.41 19.11 17.21
C PHE A 823 42.41 18.09 17.78
N HIS A 824 41.95 16.99 18.38
CA HIS A 824 42.83 15.94 18.91
C HIS A 824 43.70 15.31 17.83
N ARG A 825 43.13 15.00 16.65
CA ARG A 825 43.93 14.46 15.53
C ARG A 825 44.95 15.48 15.02
N THR A 826 44.59 16.76 14.98
CA THR A 826 45.51 17.85 14.59
C THR A 826 46.61 18.05 15.63
N LEU A 827 46.28 17.95 16.92
CA LEU A 827 47.23 18.03 18.03
C LEU A 827 48.23 16.88 17.98
N GLU A 828 47.76 15.65 17.76
CA GLU A 828 48.59 14.46 17.58
C GLU A 828 49.55 14.61 16.40
N ARG A 829 49.09 15.18 15.27
CA ARG A 829 49.96 15.49 14.12
C ARG A 829 50.99 16.57 14.40
N ALA A 830 50.61 17.62 15.13
CA ALA A 830 51.48 18.74 15.45
C ALA A 830 52.57 18.37 16.47
N TRP A 831 52.23 17.54 17.47
CA TRP A 831 53.11 17.23 18.61
C TRP A 831 53.67 15.80 18.59
N GLY A 832 53.21 14.94 17.68
CA GLY A 832 53.67 13.56 17.48
C GLY A 832 52.94 12.52 18.33
N SER A 833 52.16 12.95 19.32
CA SER A 833 51.26 12.12 20.13
C SER A 833 50.16 12.98 20.73
N LEU A 834 49.04 12.38 21.14
CA LEU A 834 47.95 13.08 21.84
C LEU A 834 48.26 13.10 23.35
N PRO A 835 48.57 14.27 23.95
CA PRO A 835 48.80 14.36 25.39
C PRO A 835 47.48 14.26 26.18
N GLU A 836 47.59 13.83 27.44
CA GLU A 836 46.51 14.04 28.41
C GLU A 836 46.32 15.54 28.68
N TYR A 837 45.11 15.93 29.06
CA TYR A 837 44.80 17.31 29.43
C TYR A 837 44.43 17.41 30.90
N ASP A 838 44.76 18.54 31.51
CA ASP A 838 44.25 18.95 32.81
C ASP A 838 43.06 19.92 32.61
N GLU A 839 42.14 19.95 33.57
CA GLU A 839 41.08 20.98 33.64
C GLU A 839 41.35 21.89 34.85
N ASP A 840 41.53 23.18 34.60
CA ASP A 840 41.81 24.16 35.64
C ASP A 840 41.15 25.51 35.33
N LYS A 841 40.95 26.33 36.35
CA LYS A 841 40.45 27.71 36.21
C LYS A 841 41.58 28.62 35.76
N ARG A 842 41.47 29.18 34.55
CA ARG A 842 42.41 30.17 34.00
C ARG A 842 41.71 31.49 33.72
N THR A 843 42.47 32.58 33.77
CA THR A 843 42.03 33.89 33.30
C THR A 843 41.91 33.85 31.78
N VAL A 844 40.67 33.85 31.29
CA VAL A 844 40.32 33.68 29.87
C VAL A 844 40.07 35.00 29.16
N GLY A 845 39.94 36.10 29.91
CA GLY A 845 39.73 37.44 29.38
C GLY A 845 39.68 38.50 30.47
N GLU A 846 39.37 39.73 30.08
CA GLU A 846 39.17 40.85 31.00
C GLU A 846 38.05 41.79 30.53
N VAL A 847 37.41 42.45 31.48
CA VAL A 847 36.45 43.55 31.26
C VAL A 847 36.83 44.70 32.18
N HIS A 848 37.25 45.84 31.60
CA HIS A 848 37.69 47.04 32.34
C HIS A 848 38.76 46.76 33.42
N GLY A 849 39.63 45.77 33.20
CA GLY A 849 40.67 45.35 34.14
C GLY A 849 40.21 44.36 35.22
N THR A 850 38.97 43.89 35.17
CA THR A 850 38.47 42.76 35.97
C THR A 850 38.71 41.46 35.20
N GLU A 851 39.42 40.52 35.81
CA GLU A 851 39.73 39.22 35.19
C GLU A 851 38.49 38.33 35.09
N ILE A 852 38.25 37.75 33.91
CA ILE A 852 37.21 36.76 33.68
C ILE A 852 37.86 35.38 33.73
N VAL A 853 37.36 34.50 34.60
CA VAL A 853 37.94 33.19 34.87
C VAL A 853 36.96 32.09 34.44
N ARG A 854 37.45 31.09 33.70
CA ARG A 854 36.67 29.91 33.30
C ARG A 854 37.48 28.64 33.45
N TYR A 855 36.79 27.51 33.55
CA TYR A 855 37.42 26.21 33.37
C TYR A 855 37.83 26.04 31.91
N VAL A 856 39.09 25.70 31.70
CA VAL A 856 39.65 25.38 30.38
C VAL A 856 40.38 24.07 30.43
N ARG A 857 40.45 23.38 29.29
CA ARG A 857 41.30 22.21 29.12
C ARG A 857 42.69 22.65 28.70
N ILE A 858 43.71 22.17 29.41
CA ILE A 858 45.09 22.56 29.23
C ILE A 858 45.85 21.36 28.68
N TYR A 859 46.37 21.49 27.46
CA TYR A 859 47.19 20.47 26.83
C TYR A 859 48.65 20.94 26.83
N VAL A 860 49.57 20.09 27.28
CA VAL A 860 51.00 20.39 27.33
C VAL A 860 51.75 19.43 26.39
N ARG A 861 52.65 19.98 25.57
CA ARG A 861 53.43 19.20 24.62
C ARG A 861 54.34 18.21 25.36
N PRO A 862 54.28 16.90 25.03
CA PRO A 862 55.17 15.91 25.61
C PRO A 862 56.63 16.26 25.34
N VAL A 863 57.45 16.26 26.39
CA VAL A 863 58.90 16.44 26.26
C VAL A 863 59.50 15.12 25.79
N ASP A 864 60.24 15.13 24.69
CA ASP A 864 60.92 13.94 24.19
C ASP A 864 62.13 13.60 25.08
N ILE A 865 61.89 12.75 26.09
CA ILE A 865 62.91 12.33 27.07
C ILE A 865 63.92 11.35 26.44
N SER A 866 63.66 10.83 25.24
CA SER A 866 64.56 9.87 24.56
C SER A 866 65.92 10.48 24.18
N ARG A 867 66.00 11.82 24.03
CA ARG A 867 67.26 12.54 23.80
C ARG A 867 68.15 12.72 25.02
N TYR A 868 67.67 12.43 26.23
CA TYR A 868 68.44 12.54 27.48
C TYR A 868 68.94 11.20 28.02
N LEU A 869 68.67 10.09 27.33
CA LEU A 869 69.08 8.73 27.75
C LEU A 869 70.24 8.13 26.93
N GLU A 870 70.86 8.89 26.02
CA GLU A 870 72.10 8.48 25.32
C GLU A 870 73.36 9.04 26.02
N GLU A 871 73.64 8.61 27.25
CA GLU A 871 75.02 8.55 27.75
C GLU A 871 75.45 7.07 27.76
N PRO A 872 76.57 6.70 27.13
CA PRO A 872 77.01 5.32 27.12
C PRO A 872 77.57 4.93 28.49
N ASP A 873 77.04 3.85 29.06
CA ASP A 873 77.60 3.20 30.25
C ASP A 873 79.11 2.92 30.08
N PRO A 874 79.95 3.15 31.11
CA PRO A 874 81.36 2.80 31.07
C PRO A 874 81.53 1.27 31.07
N PRO A 875 82.60 0.73 30.46
CA PRO A 875 82.74 -0.71 30.25
C PRO A 875 82.96 -1.43 31.59
N ALA A 876 82.11 -2.43 31.85
CA ALA A 876 82.26 -3.34 32.98
C ALA A 876 83.53 -4.18 32.84
N ALA A 877 84.42 -4.06 33.82
CA ALA A 877 85.53 -4.98 34.05
C ALA A 877 84.98 -6.36 34.48
N GLY A 878 85.42 -7.41 33.80
CA GLY A 878 84.96 -8.78 34.05
C GLY A 878 85.62 -9.47 35.25
N VAL A 879 84.91 -10.46 35.81
CA VAL A 879 85.37 -11.68 36.52
C VAL A 879 84.14 -12.62 36.42
N GLY A 880 84.14 -13.85 35.92
CA GLY A 880 85.07 -14.96 36.06
C GLY A 880 84.30 -16.13 36.70
N VAL A 881 84.25 -17.26 35.97
CA VAL A 881 83.63 -18.59 36.24
C VAL A 881 82.27 -18.83 35.58
#